data_AF-R6VJS4-F1
#
_entry.id   AF-R6VJS4-F1
#
_cell.length_a   1.000
_cell.length_b   1.000
_cell.length_c   1.000
_cell.angle_alpha   90.00
_cell.angle_beta   90.00
_cell.angle_gamma   90.00
#
_symmetry.space_group_name_H-M   'P 1'
#
loop_
_entity.id
_entity.type
_entity.pdbx_description
1 polymer ?
#
loop_
_entity_poly.entity_id
_entity_poly.type
_entity_poly.pdbx_seq_one_letter_code
_entity_poly.pdbx_strand_id
1 'polypeptide(L)'
;MKWILNFLMVLILAISCSSKIASNPLTPPPTPSPDETEQELLLQIDGVGVDWSDAQVKAFVEKICATVDRLRTKYKVSVLTNPISYYKEEGHGQGDPSVGVNRVHPNLLSEFRYFAQKDIDVYLDIYASDNYTAQNGELGNLPLPKRRYGEPETIKGLNMDLDCFEDIFAKYPNVKGVRFHELIGTHDRRNDGHGFAIEFSLLPEIAQMLKDHERRLVWGDQSWDLCYTDAAGHGFWLDHLNEVCDILGSDLTINFNNNGWGAEIQALTFSRNMANYRNGNLWGTSDQAWWWQEVEAQSLPLWEDGSVRWIGWGPMDMAPELLASFALETFRRGGCLVQIEPPATLFEPAPTTSIPNNLKRKQYGPTIAYKVFEDLMLNYTSNASAYPSMDPADYYVLDRGTLLGNRWSGKPKKYDRMTITSIGDKVVDNSLYSSDYTRWIQREDDFSFSWIYGGDIVDASRIRLEFHAIDERMLVKRTANGLEVEFYDHMGNQYVNCNNVAGETADGEMVGIAAMNLQKKGVGQADPDEIVTARSDGATVRFTVYEKVASSSTVGYENFSYEVEPVLTARLNDMLGTVPADDFLFVTGLRTKYVLYVDNTREIDNLAVALRKGDGTIELRGIFQGTLQPTLVSKTVDLDPDQVLDMKGNDCTGDYIDDLAFLMKDNSVRIYTCDFGGDQQFEYLRSIPDCGKNSRKILATRWTTYYKNE
;
A
#
# COMPACT_ATOMS: atom_id res chain seq x y z
N MET A 1 15.02 61.76 23.38
CA MET A 1 13.58 61.42 23.31
C MET A 1 13.18 60.65 22.05
N LYS A 2 13.46 61.12 20.82
CA LYS A 2 13.11 60.37 19.58
C LYS A 2 13.72 58.96 19.46
N TRP A 3 14.95 58.76 19.96
CA TRP A 3 15.59 57.44 19.96
C TRP A 3 14.98 56.45 20.96
N ILE A 4 14.50 56.93 22.11
CA ILE A 4 13.83 56.09 23.11
C ILE A 4 12.43 55.69 22.62
N LEU A 5 11.72 56.59 21.93
CA LEU A 5 10.42 56.26 21.32
C LEU A 5 10.56 55.26 20.16
N ASN A 6 11.57 55.40 19.31
CA ASN A 6 11.83 54.43 18.23
C ASN A 6 12.30 53.08 18.77
N PHE A 7 13.11 53.06 19.84
CA PHE A 7 13.50 51.82 20.49
C PHE A 7 12.32 51.15 21.20
N LEU A 8 11.42 51.91 21.84
CA LEU A 8 10.17 51.37 22.40
C LEU A 8 9.22 50.87 21.31
N MET A 9 9.11 51.55 20.16
CA MET A 9 8.27 51.09 19.05
C MET A 9 8.83 49.81 18.42
N VAL A 10 10.15 49.70 18.25
CA VAL A 10 10.81 48.48 17.74
C VAL A 10 10.73 47.35 18.78
N LEU A 11 10.79 47.64 20.07
CA LEU A 11 10.60 46.64 21.13
C LEU A 11 9.14 46.19 21.23
N ILE A 12 8.16 47.09 21.07
CA ILE A 12 6.73 46.75 21.02
C ILE A 12 6.38 46.02 19.73
N LEU A 13 7.00 46.35 18.59
CA LEU A 13 6.89 45.58 17.35
C LEU A 13 7.62 44.25 17.44
N ALA A 14 8.75 44.15 18.14
CA ALA A 14 9.43 42.87 18.36
C ALA A 14 8.64 41.97 19.33
N ILE A 15 7.98 42.52 20.35
CA ILE A 15 7.12 41.80 21.28
C ILE A 15 5.75 41.47 20.66
N SER A 16 5.23 42.30 19.74
CA SER A 16 3.97 42.04 19.03
C SER A 16 4.12 41.27 17.72
N CYS A 17 5.33 41.17 17.16
CA CYS A 17 5.69 40.23 16.10
C CYS A 17 6.25 38.91 16.65
N SER A 18 6.60 38.82 17.94
CA SER A 18 6.95 37.55 18.62
C SER A 18 5.75 36.82 19.23
N SER A 19 4.51 37.25 18.94
CA SER A 19 3.29 36.66 19.51
C SER A 19 2.29 36.13 18.48
N LYS A 20 2.74 35.75 17.28
CA LYS A 20 1.96 34.96 16.30
C LYS A 20 2.80 33.91 15.56
N ILE A 21 3.76 33.29 16.24
CA ILE A 21 3.83 31.83 16.09
C ILE A 21 2.59 31.38 16.84
N ALA A 22 1.60 30.83 16.13
CA ALA A 22 0.49 30.15 16.78
C ALA A 22 1.11 29.24 17.83
N SER A 23 0.95 29.59 19.11
CA SER A 23 1.29 28.70 20.19
C SER A 23 0.66 27.37 19.83
N ASN A 24 1.47 26.31 19.71
CA ASN A 24 1.00 24.93 19.63
C ASN A 24 -0.29 24.85 20.45
N PRO A 25 -1.44 24.46 19.87
CA PRO A 25 -2.67 24.43 20.62
C PRO A 25 -2.37 23.59 21.87
N LEU A 26 -2.49 24.25 23.03
CA LEU A 26 -2.16 23.71 24.34
C LEU A 26 -2.75 22.31 24.41
N THR A 27 -1.90 21.29 24.34
CA THR A 27 -2.30 19.90 24.38
C THR A 27 -2.98 19.72 25.74
N PRO A 28 -4.30 19.45 25.80
CA PRO A 28 -4.91 19.10 27.07
C PRO A 28 -4.20 17.84 27.60
N PRO A 29 -4.07 17.65 28.92
CA PRO A 29 -3.51 16.41 29.46
C PRO A 29 -4.28 15.21 28.86
N PRO A 30 -3.59 14.10 28.55
CA PRO A 30 -4.24 12.94 27.95
C PRO A 30 -5.44 12.53 28.80
N THR A 31 -6.62 12.55 28.20
CA THR A 31 -7.77 11.81 28.70
C THR A 31 -7.32 10.35 28.78
N PRO A 32 -7.62 9.59 29.86
CA PRO A 32 -7.29 8.18 29.89
C PRO A 32 -7.80 7.52 28.61
N SER A 33 -6.97 6.67 27.98
CA SER A 33 -7.40 5.88 26.84
C SER A 33 -8.69 5.14 27.23
N PRO A 34 -9.72 5.11 26.36
CA PRO A 34 -10.87 4.24 26.56
C PRO A 34 -10.39 2.82 26.89
N ASP A 35 -11.17 2.06 27.67
CA ASP A 35 -10.88 0.63 27.82
C ASP A 35 -10.69 0.01 26.43
N GLU A 36 -9.75 -0.92 26.24
CA GLU A 36 -9.43 -1.48 24.91
C GLU A 36 -10.69 -2.02 24.20
N THR A 37 -11.72 -2.41 24.95
CA THR A 37 -13.04 -2.86 24.47
C THR A 37 -13.94 -1.75 23.88
N GLU A 38 -13.59 -0.48 24.05
CA GLU A 38 -14.27 0.68 23.48
C GLU A 38 -13.59 1.22 22.21
N GLN A 39 -12.44 0.64 21.82
CA GLN A 39 -11.72 0.97 20.60
C GLN A 39 -12.30 0.23 19.40
N GLU A 40 -12.69 0.98 18.37
CA GLU A 40 -13.39 0.48 17.19
C GLU A 40 -12.52 0.64 15.93
N LEU A 41 -12.32 -0.45 15.21
CA LEU A 41 -11.78 -0.46 13.85
C LEU A 41 -12.95 -0.49 12.86
N LEU A 42 -13.08 0.57 12.06
CA LEU A 42 -14.10 0.68 11.02
C LEU A 42 -13.47 0.38 9.65
N LEU A 43 -13.71 -0.82 9.13
CA LEU A 43 -13.06 -1.31 7.91
C LEU A 43 -13.96 -1.06 6.70
N GLN A 44 -13.50 -0.23 5.75
CA GLN A 44 -14.24 -0.03 4.50
C GLN A 44 -14.25 -1.32 3.66
N ILE A 45 -15.36 -1.58 2.99
CA ILE A 45 -15.55 -2.70 2.04
C ILE A 45 -16.25 -2.19 0.77
N ASP A 46 -15.99 -2.79 -0.41
CA ASP A 46 -16.63 -2.39 -1.67
C ASP A 46 -18.12 -2.77 -1.76
N GLY A 47 -18.69 -3.38 -0.72
CA GLY A 47 -20.03 -3.96 -0.71
C GLY A 47 -20.22 -5.12 -1.72
N VAL A 48 -21.43 -5.67 -1.73
CA VAL A 48 -21.82 -6.84 -2.54
C VAL A 48 -22.27 -6.50 -3.97
N GLY A 49 -22.04 -7.38 -4.95
CA GLY A 49 -22.53 -7.13 -6.32
C GLY A 49 -24.07 -7.12 -6.40
N VAL A 50 -24.66 -6.19 -7.16
CA VAL A 50 -26.14 -6.14 -7.37
C VAL A 50 -26.66 -7.32 -8.21
N ASP A 51 -25.80 -7.95 -9.01
CA ASP A 51 -26.09 -9.11 -9.84
C ASP A 51 -25.84 -10.45 -9.12
N TRP A 52 -25.35 -10.42 -7.88
CA TRP A 52 -25.02 -11.62 -7.14
C TRP A 52 -26.26 -12.36 -6.63
N SER A 53 -26.16 -13.69 -6.59
CA SER A 53 -27.10 -14.52 -5.82
C SER A 53 -26.91 -14.33 -4.32
N ASP A 54 -27.97 -14.55 -3.54
CA ASP A 54 -27.92 -14.47 -2.08
C ASP A 54 -26.85 -15.39 -1.44
N ALA A 55 -26.58 -16.55 -2.06
CA ALA A 55 -25.51 -17.45 -1.63
C ALA A 55 -24.10 -16.84 -1.82
N GLN A 56 -23.90 -16.05 -2.89
CA GLN A 56 -22.64 -15.33 -3.11
C GLN A 56 -22.48 -14.19 -2.09
N VAL A 57 -23.56 -13.46 -1.78
CA VAL A 57 -23.59 -12.44 -0.72
C VAL A 57 -23.20 -13.06 0.63
N LYS A 58 -23.81 -14.19 0.98
CA LYS A 58 -23.47 -14.93 2.22
C LYS A 58 -21.99 -15.31 2.27
N ALA A 59 -21.47 -15.92 1.20
CA ALA A 59 -20.09 -16.36 1.14
C ALA A 59 -19.09 -15.20 1.25
N PHE A 60 -19.43 -14.03 0.69
CA PHE A 60 -18.65 -12.80 0.83
C PHE A 60 -18.59 -12.33 2.29
N VAL A 61 -19.74 -12.22 2.95
CA VAL A 61 -19.80 -11.82 4.37
C VAL A 61 -19.07 -12.81 5.27
N GLU A 62 -19.23 -14.12 5.04
CA GLU A 62 -18.53 -15.15 5.81
C GLU A 62 -17.01 -15.03 5.71
N LYS A 63 -16.48 -14.64 4.54
CA LYS A 63 -15.04 -14.40 4.36
C LYS A 63 -14.54 -13.19 5.10
N ILE A 64 -15.27 -12.07 5.06
CA ILE A 64 -14.91 -10.86 5.83
C ILE A 64 -14.90 -11.19 7.33
N CYS A 65 -15.95 -11.84 7.82
CA CYS A 65 -16.05 -12.22 9.24
C CYS A 65 -14.88 -13.12 9.66
N ALA A 66 -14.61 -14.18 8.90
CA ALA A 66 -13.49 -15.08 9.17
C ALA A 66 -12.12 -14.37 9.13
N THR A 67 -11.99 -13.34 8.31
CA THR A 67 -10.77 -12.53 8.21
C THR A 67 -10.56 -11.71 9.48
N VAL A 68 -11.62 -11.10 10.03
CA VAL A 68 -11.52 -10.17 11.17
C VAL A 68 -11.68 -10.81 12.55
N ASP A 69 -12.01 -12.09 12.64
CA ASP A 69 -12.32 -12.79 13.90
C ASP A 69 -11.19 -12.69 14.94
N ARG A 70 -9.91 -12.64 14.53
CA ARG A 70 -8.80 -12.47 15.48
C ARG A 70 -8.71 -11.03 15.99
N LEU A 71 -8.83 -10.01 15.13
CA LEU A 71 -8.88 -8.60 15.58
C LEU A 71 -10.00 -8.37 16.61
N ARG A 72 -11.15 -9.02 16.40
CA ARG A 72 -12.33 -8.97 17.29
C ARG A 72 -12.09 -9.51 18.70
N THR A 73 -10.97 -10.18 18.94
CA THR A 73 -10.60 -10.62 20.31
C THR A 73 -10.11 -9.47 21.19
N LYS A 74 -9.73 -8.34 20.59
CA LYS A 74 -9.18 -7.17 21.29
C LYS A 74 -9.93 -5.87 20.96
N TYR A 75 -10.31 -5.68 19.72
CA TYR A 75 -10.98 -4.47 19.23
C TYR A 75 -12.43 -4.75 18.86
N LYS A 76 -13.30 -3.74 18.97
CA LYS A 76 -14.56 -3.77 18.23
C LYS A 76 -14.24 -3.63 16.74
N VAL A 77 -14.81 -4.48 15.89
CA VAL A 77 -14.63 -4.37 14.44
C VAL A 77 -15.98 -4.19 13.78
N SER A 78 -16.10 -3.14 12.99
CA SER A 78 -17.29 -2.76 12.24
C SER A 78 -16.91 -2.58 10.77
N VAL A 79 -17.89 -2.67 9.88
CA VAL A 79 -17.68 -2.47 8.44
C VAL A 79 -18.37 -1.21 7.95
N LEU A 80 -17.77 -0.53 6.97
CA LEU A 80 -18.33 0.62 6.27
C LEU A 80 -18.62 0.24 4.81
N THR A 81 -19.88 0.37 4.39
CA THR A 81 -20.31 0.12 3.01
C THR A 81 -20.88 1.40 2.39
N ASN A 82 -20.52 1.70 1.14
CA ASN A 82 -21.16 2.78 0.38
C ASN A 82 -22.46 2.25 -0.28
N PRO A 83 -23.65 2.78 0.07
CA PRO A 83 -24.92 2.24 -0.40
C PRO A 83 -25.40 2.81 -1.75
N ILE A 84 -24.69 3.75 -2.38
CA ILE A 84 -25.20 4.50 -3.54
C ILE A 84 -25.62 3.62 -4.73
N SER A 85 -24.88 2.54 -5.00
CA SER A 85 -25.15 1.62 -6.11
C SER A 85 -26.37 0.71 -5.90
N TYR A 86 -26.91 0.66 -4.68
CA TYR A 86 -28.08 -0.17 -4.33
C TYR A 86 -29.38 0.61 -4.33
N TYR A 87 -29.32 1.93 -4.46
CA TYR A 87 -30.49 2.79 -4.40
C TYR A 87 -31.18 2.95 -5.76
N LYS A 88 -32.51 2.92 -5.74
CA LYS A 88 -33.34 3.24 -6.90
C LYS A 88 -34.68 3.81 -6.48
N GLU A 89 -35.02 5.01 -6.97
CA GLU A 89 -36.24 5.72 -6.57
C GLU A 89 -37.52 4.94 -6.85
N GLU A 90 -37.60 4.23 -7.98
CA GLU A 90 -38.77 3.40 -8.33
C GLU A 90 -38.78 2.03 -7.64
N GLY A 91 -37.74 1.72 -6.87
CA GLY A 91 -37.53 0.44 -6.23
C GLY A 91 -37.15 -0.70 -7.17
N HIS A 92 -36.91 -1.86 -6.55
CA HIS A 92 -36.40 -3.06 -7.22
C HIS A 92 -37.47 -4.15 -7.39
N GLY A 93 -38.75 -3.79 -7.23
CA GLY A 93 -39.89 -4.70 -7.44
C GLY A 93 -40.31 -5.53 -6.22
N GLN A 94 -39.71 -5.30 -5.06
CA GLN A 94 -40.06 -6.00 -3.81
C GLN A 94 -41.26 -5.41 -3.02
N GLY A 95 -41.85 -4.30 -3.47
CA GLY A 95 -42.99 -3.69 -2.78
C GLY A 95 -43.30 -2.27 -3.23
N ASP A 96 -44.13 -1.57 -2.46
CA ASP A 96 -44.48 -0.15 -2.68
C ASP A 96 -43.23 0.74 -2.51
N PRO A 97 -42.81 1.48 -3.57
CA PRO A 97 -41.64 2.36 -3.49
C PRO A 97 -41.77 3.51 -2.51
N SER A 98 -42.97 3.83 -1.99
CA SER A 98 -43.11 4.83 -0.92
C SER A 98 -42.53 4.38 0.43
N VAL A 99 -42.31 3.08 0.60
CA VAL A 99 -41.62 2.50 1.76
C VAL A 99 -40.12 2.46 1.47
N GLY A 100 -39.31 3.18 2.25
CA GLY A 100 -37.88 3.40 1.99
C GLY A 100 -37.09 2.13 1.68
N VAL A 101 -37.25 1.06 2.47
CA VAL A 101 -36.49 -0.20 2.23
C VAL A 101 -36.75 -0.84 0.86
N ASN A 102 -37.90 -0.56 0.22
CA ASN A 102 -38.22 -1.10 -1.10
C ASN A 102 -37.45 -0.41 -2.23
N ARG A 103 -36.82 0.73 -1.94
CA ARG A 103 -35.90 1.47 -2.84
C ARG A 103 -34.44 0.98 -2.74
N VAL A 104 -34.16 0.09 -1.80
CA VAL A 104 -32.81 -0.46 -1.56
C VAL A 104 -32.70 -1.86 -2.13
N HIS A 105 -31.62 -2.16 -2.85
CA HIS A 105 -31.45 -3.47 -3.49
C HIS A 105 -31.39 -4.61 -2.45
N PRO A 106 -32.04 -5.77 -2.70
CA PRO A 106 -32.08 -6.88 -1.75
C PRO A 106 -30.72 -7.39 -1.28
N ASN A 107 -29.67 -7.28 -2.12
CA ASN A 107 -28.33 -7.77 -1.76
C ASN A 107 -27.71 -6.99 -0.59
N LEU A 108 -27.87 -5.66 -0.54
CA LEU A 108 -27.41 -4.86 0.60
C LEU A 108 -28.18 -5.24 1.88
N LEU A 109 -29.49 -5.48 1.75
CA LEU A 109 -30.30 -5.95 2.87
C LEU A 109 -29.88 -7.36 3.35
N SER A 110 -29.51 -8.25 2.43
CA SER A 110 -28.92 -9.55 2.76
C SER A 110 -27.57 -9.41 3.46
N GLU A 111 -26.70 -8.50 3.01
CA GLU A 111 -25.44 -8.17 3.66
C GLU A 111 -25.65 -7.82 5.14
N PHE A 112 -26.60 -6.92 5.44
CA PHE A 112 -26.93 -6.56 6.83
C PHE A 112 -27.39 -7.76 7.67
N ARG A 113 -28.24 -8.63 7.10
CA ARG A 113 -28.71 -9.85 7.79
C ARG A 113 -27.57 -10.81 8.10
N TYR A 114 -26.62 -10.96 7.18
CA TYR A 114 -25.50 -11.88 7.38
C TYR A 114 -24.48 -11.34 8.37
N PHE A 115 -24.17 -10.04 8.35
CA PHE A 115 -23.33 -9.43 9.38
C PHE A 115 -23.98 -9.49 10.77
N ALA A 116 -25.31 -9.30 10.86
CA ALA A 116 -26.04 -9.45 12.11
C ALA A 116 -25.89 -10.86 12.72
N GLN A 117 -25.89 -11.92 11.89
CA GLN A 117 -25.68 -13.30 12.35
C GLN A 117 -24.27 -13.55 12.90
N LYS A 118 -23.32 -12.68 12.58
CA LYS A 118 -21.91 -12.76 12.97
C LYS A 118 -21.54 -11.75 14.04
N ASP A 119 -22.50 -10.96 14.53
CA ASP A 119 -22.31 -9.91 15.53
C ASP A 119 -21.28 -8.87 15.07
N ILE A 120 -21.41 -8.43 13.82
CA ILE A 120 -20.63 -7.34 13.23
C ILE A 120 -21.56 -6.18 12.91
N ASP A 121 -21.17 -5.00 13.38
CA ASP A 121 -21.89 -3.76 13.15
C ASP A 121 -21.56 -3.18 11.78
N VAL A 122 -22.55 -2.51 11.18
CA VAL A 122 -22.45 -1.89 9.85
C VAL A 122 -22.66 -0.39 9.97
N TYR A 123 -21.81 0.37 9.29
CA TYR A 123 -21.99 1.79 9.02
C TYR A 123 -22.20 2.00 7.52
N LEU A 124 -22.95 3.04 7.18
CA LEU A 124 -23.20 3.43 5.79
C LEU A 124 -22.63 4.82 5.53
N ASP A 125 -21.97 5.02 4.40
CA ASP A 125 -21.76 6.38 3.93
C ASP A 125 -23.13 6.99 3.62
N ILE A 126 -23.40 8.18 4.15
CA ILE A 126 -24.64 8.93 3.86
C ILE A 126 -24.37 10.12 2.95
N TYR A 127 -23.30 10.86 3.23
CA TYR A 127 -22.99 12.12 2.55
C TYR A 127 -21.50 12.18 2.26
N ALA A 128 -21.14 12.13 0.98
CA ALA A 128 -19.76 11.92 0.58
C ALA A 128 -19.41 12.58 -0.76
N SER A 129 -18.16 13.03 -0.92
CA SER A 129 -17.69 13.72 -2.13
C SER A 129 -17.29 12.77 -3.25
N ASP A 130 -16.73 11.61 -2.93
CA ASP A 130 -16.38 10.50 -3.84
C ASP A 130 -17.52 10.11 -4.80
N ASN A 131 -18.77 10.22 -4.36
CA ASN A 131 -19.97 9.97 -5.16
C ASN A 131 -20.11 10.86 -6.40
N TYR A 132 -19.48 12.04 -6.39
CA TYR A 132 -19.57 13.03 -7.47
C TYR A 132 -18.24 13.34 -8.13
N THR A 133 -17.10 13.03 -7.48
CA THR A 133 -15.80 13.21 -8.12
C THR A 133 -15.57 12.11 -9.18
N ALA A 134 -14.89 12.46 -10.27
CA ALA A 134 -14.61 11.54 -11.37
C ALA A 134 -13.57 10.44 -11.03
N GLN A 135 -13.26 10.21 -9.75
CA GLN A 135 -12.17 9.33 -9.30
C GLN A 135 -12.35 7.87 -9.72
N ASN A 136 -13.60 7.39 -9.84
CA ASN A 136 -13.88 6.01 -10.21
C ASN A 136 -14.51 5.82 -11.59
N GLY A 137 -14.67 6.88 -12.41
CA GLY A 137 -15.22 6.80 -13.77
C GLY A 137 -16.67 6.29 -13.91
N GLU A 138 -17.23 5.61 -12.90
CA GLU A 138 -18.56 4.96 -12.92
C GLU A 138 -19.60 5.67 -12.04
N LEU A 139 -19.20 6.35 -10.96
CA LEU A 139 -20.12 6.96 -9.98
C LEU A 139 -20.77 8.28 -10.44
N GLY A 140 -20.10 9.05 -11.32
CA GLY A 140 -20.61 10.33 -11.84
C GLY A 140 -21.87 10.25 -12.71
N ASN A 141 -22.37 9.04 -13.01
CA ASN A 141 -23.58 8.79 -13.79
C ASN A 141 -24.74 8.19 -12.98
N LEU A 142 -24.59 8.00 -11.66
CA LEU A 142 -25.67 7.49 -10.82
C LEU A 142 -26.74 8.58 -10.59
N PRO A 143 -28.03 8.21 -10.59
CA PRO A 143 -29.11 9.17 -10.34
C PRO A 143 -28.99 9.74 -8.93
N LEU A 144 -28.99 11.07 -8.83
CA LEU A 144 -28.89 11.76 -7.54
C LEU A 144 -30.13 11.49 -6.70
N PRO A 145 -29.99 11.01 -5.45
CA PRO A 145 -31.11 10.85 -4.54
C PRO A 145 -31.76 12.18 -4.22
N LYS A 146 -33.05 12.11 -3.93
CA LYS A 146 -33.79 13.22 -3.32
C LYS A 146 -33.49 13.27 -1.83
N ARG A 147 -33.73 14.44 -1.23
CA ARG A 147 -33.66 14.57 0.23
C ARG A 147 -34.65 13.62 0.92
N ARG A 148 -35.92 13.65 0.50
CA ARG A 148 -36.95 12.65 0.86
C ARG A 148 -37.75 12.20 -0.36
N TYR A 149 -38.45 11.08 -0.24
CA TYR A 149 -39.23 10.54 -1.34
C TYR A 149 -40.33 11.49 -1.80
N GLY A 150 -40.46 11.62 -3.12
CA GLY A 150 -41.46 12.48 -3.73
C GLY A 150 -41.11 13.98 -3.71
N GLU A 151 -40.03 14.40 -3.06
CA GLU A 151 -39.55 15.78 -3.14
C GLU A 151 -39.00 16.10 -4.53
N PRO A 152 -39.04 17.36 -4.97
CA PRO A 152 -38.56 17.73 -6.30
C PRO A 152 -37.03 17.86 -6.38
N GLU A 153 -36.35 18.10 -5.26
CA GLU A 153 -34.94 18.45 -5.21
C GLU A 153 -34.05 17.23 -4.97
N THR A 154 -33.06 17.05 -5.85
CA THR A 154 -32.00 16.05 -5.69
C THR A 154 -30.80 16.66 -4.99
N ILE A 155 -30.20 15.93 -4.04
CA ILE A 155 -29.05 16.38 -3.28
C ILE A 155 -27.77 15.75 -3.81
N LYS A 156 -26.79 16.59 -4.16
CA LYS A 156 -25.45 16.13 -4.57
C LYS A 156 -24.69 15.58 -3.38
N GLY A 157 -24.11 14.39 -3.52
CA GLY A 157 -23.29 13.73 -2.49
C GLY A 157 -24.08 12.85 -1.53
N LEU A 158 -25.43 12.92 -1.53
CA LEU A 158 -26.29 12.04 -0.73
C LEU A 158 -26.38 10.65 -1.38
N ASN A 159 -26.27 9.58 -0.60
CA ASN A 159 -26.24 8.21 -1.14
C ASN A 159 -27.61 7.57 -1.35
N MET A 160 -28.55 7.87 -0.47
CA MET A 160 -29.96 7.43 -0.53
C MET A 160 -30.83 8.51 0.12
N ASP A 161 -32.12 8.55 -0.19
CA ASP A 161 -33.03 9.45 0.52
C ASP A 161 -33.12 9.10 2.03
N LEU A 162 -33.48 10.08 2.85
CA LEU A 162 -33.52 9.90 4.31
C LEU A 162 -34.56 8.88 4.77
N ASP A 163 -35.68 8.72 4.04
CA ASP A 163 -36.70 7.74 4.41
C ASP A 163 -36.16 6.30 4.27
N CYS A 164 -35.24 6.04 3.33
CA CYS A 164 -34.55 4.75 3.23
C CYS A 164 -33.69 4.46 4.47
N PHE A 165 -32.95 5.47 4.95
CA PHE A 165 -32.13 5.34 6.15
C PHE A 165 -32.97 5.05 7.39
N GLU A 166 -34.05 5.81 7.62
CA GLU A 166 -35.00 5.61 8.73
C GLU A 166 -35.56 4.18 8.73
N ASP A 167 -35.99 3.69 7.56
CA ASP A 167 -36.51 2.34 7.38
C ASP A 167 -35.45 1.26 7.63
N ILE A 168 -34.20 1.49 7.20
CA ILE A 168 -33.08 0.59 7.48
C ILE A 168 -32.81 0.55 8.99
N PHE A 169 -32.70 1.70 9.66
CA PHE A 169 -32.42 1.74 11.10
C PHE A 169 -33.52 1.08 11.93
N ALA A 170 -34.78 1.20 11.51
CA ALA A 170 -35.90 0.54 12.16
C ALA A 170 -35.88 -1.00 11.98
N LYS A 171 -35.39 -1.50 10.84
CA LYS A 171 -35.42 -2.94 10.49
C LYS A 171 -34.13 -3.69 10.84
N TYR A 172 -32.99 -3.02 10.86
CA TYR A 172 -31.67 -3.63 11.01
C TYR A 172 -30.89 -2.99 12.18
N PRO A 173 -31.03 -3.52 13.41
CA PRO A 173 -30.39 -2.95 14.61
C PRO A 173 -28.85 -3.02 14.63
N ASN A 174 -28.25 -3.83 13.76
CA ASN A 174 -26.79 -3.90 13.56
C ASN A 174 -26.27 -2.80 12.63
N VAL A 175 -27.14 -2.06 11.93
CA VAL A 175 -26.75 -0.82 11.25
C VAL A 175 -26.68 0.28 12.31
N LYS A 176 -25.47 0.57 12.80
CA LYS A 176 -25.25 1.41 14.00
C LYS A 176 -25.19 2.89 13.73
N GLY A 177 -24.95 3.28 12.49
CA GLY A 177 -24.74 4.67 12.19
C GLY A 177 -24.41 4.92 10.74
N VAL A 178 -24.02 6.16 10.49
CA VAL A 178 -23.63 6.65 9.17
C VAL A 178 -22.34 7.45 9.25
N ARG A 179 -21.72 7.63 8.10
CA ARG A 179 -20.51 8.43 7.95
C ARG A 179 -20.73 9.59 6.98
N PHE A 180 -20.26 10.77 7.40
CA PHE A 180 -19.91 11.84 6.46
C PHE A 180 -18.49 11.59 5.98
N HIS A 181 -18.28 11.56 4.66
CA HIS A 181 -17.02 11.18 4.05
C HIS A 181 -16.50 12.33 3.17
N GLU A 182 -15.54 13.11 3.70
CA GLU A 182 -14.89 14.21 2.99
C GLU A 182 -15.89 15.17 2.36
N LEU A 183 -16.67 15.86 3.21
CA LEU A 183 -17.63 16.83 2.71
C LEU A 183 -16.91 18.01 2.02
N ILE A 184 -15.66 18.31 2.40
CA ILE A 184 -14.82 19.28 1.67
C ILE A 184 -13.87 18.62 0.69
N GLY A 185 -14.28 18.69 -0.57
CA GLY A 185 -13.41 18.96 -1.70
C GLY A 185 -13.68 20.32 -2.36
N THR A 186 -14.55 21.18 -1.78
CA THR A 186 -15.28 22.16 -2.60
C THR A 186 -15.32 23.62 -2.17
N HIS A 187 -14.56 24.05 -1.16
CA HIS A 187 -14.57 25.48 -0.80
C HIS A 187 -13.22 26.22 -0.79
N ASP A 188 -12.10 25.60 -1.20
CA ASP A 188 -10.85 26.34 -1.44
C ASP A 188 -10.40 26.39 -2.92
N ARG A 189 -10.92 27.41 -3.62
CA ARG A 189 -10.30 28.25 -4.69
C ARG A 189 -9.55 27.66 -5.89
N ARG A 190 -9.36 26.35 -6.04
CA ARG A 190 -8.86 25.75 -7.29
C ARG A 190 -9.89 24.75 -7.78
N ASN A 191 -10.54 25.14 -8.87
CA ASN A 191 -11.54 24.38 -9.58
C ASN A 191 -10.86 23.19 -10.30
N ASP A 192 -10.48 22.14 -9.56
CA ASP A 192 -9.80 20.95 -10.09
C ASP A 192 -10.77 19.78 -10.38
N GLY A 193 -12.04 19.89 -10.00
CA GLY A 193 -13.07 18.91 -10.29
C GLY A 193 -13.36 17.91 -9.16
N HIS A 194 -12.75 18.08 -7.97
CA HIS A 194 -12.95 17.20 -6.82
C HIS A 194 -13.86 17.80 -5.73
N GLY A 195 -15.18 17.90 -5.94
CA GLY A 195 -16.14 18.14 -4.83
C GLY A 195 -17.54 18.65 -5.25
N PHE A 196 -18.42 18.90 -4.27
CA PHE A 196 -19.78 19.47 -4.46
C PHE A 196 -20.14 20.56 -3.43
N ALA A 197 -21.08 21.46 -3.76
CA ALA A 197 -21.56 22.46 -2.80
C ALA A 197 -22.40 21.79 -1.69
N ILE A 198 -21.98 21.98 -0.44
CA ILE A 198 -22.59 21.34 0.73
C ILE A 198 -23.96 21.95 1.00
N GLU A 199 -24.98 21.10 1.14
CA GLU A 199 -26.31 21.52 1.59
C GLU A 199 -26.33 21.56 3.12
N PHE A 200 -25.94 22.70 3.71
CA PHE A 200 -25.81 22.83 5.15
C PHE A 200 -27.11 22.55 5.92
N SER A 201 -28.27 22.81 5.32
CA SER A 201 -29.55 22.53 5.97
C SER A 201 -29.81 21.03 6.14
N LEU A 202 -29.09 20.17 5.43
CA LEU A 202 -29.20 18.72 5.53
C LEU A 202 -28.48 18.17 6.77
N LEU A 203 -27.40 18.81 7.21
CA LEU A 203 -26.59 18.34 8.36
C LEU A 203 -27.42 18.21 9.66
N PRO A 204 -28.16 19.24 10.12
CA PRO A 204 -28.99 19.11 11.32
C PRO A 204 -30.18 18.15 11.14
N GLU A 205 -30.72 18.00 9.93
CA GLU A 205 -31.78 17.02 9.69
C GLU A 205 -31.26 15.58 9.80
N ILE A 206 -30.11 15.28 9.20
CA ILE A 206 -29.44 13.97 9.37
C ILE A 206 -29.15 13.73 10.84
N ALA A 207 -28.64 14.73 11.57
CA ALA A 207 -28.39 14.60 13.00
C ALA A 207 -29.67 14.27 13.79
N GLN A 208 -30.80 14.92 13.48
CA GLN A 208 -32.07 14.65 14.14
C GLN A 208 -32.61 13.25 13.82
N MET A 209 -32.54 12.84 12.56
CA MET A 209 -32.89 11.48 12.13
C MET A 209 -32.07 10.43 12.90
N LEU A 210 -30.75 10.61 13.01
CA LEU A 210 -29.89 9.69 13.74
C LEU A 210 -30.23 9.64 15.24
N LYS A 211 -30.53 10.79 15.85
CA LYS A 211 -30.98 10.87 17.25
C LYS A 211 -32.28 10.11 17.47
N ASP A 212 -33.27 10.30 16.60
CA ASP A 212 -34.59 9.67 16.73
C ASP A 212 -34.52 8.14 16.60
N HIS A 213 -33.47 7.63 15.95
CA HIS A 213 -33.20 6.21 15.77
C HIS A 213 -32.09 5.65 16.68
N GLU A 214 -31.52 6.44 17.60
CA GLU A 214 -30.38 6.05 18.45
C GLU A 214 -29.19 5.52 17.62
N ARG A 215 -28.72 6.35 16.67
CA ARG A 215 -27.64 6.02 15.74
C ARG A 215 -26.50 7.02 15.83
N ARG A 216 -25.28 6.53 15.57
CA ARG A 216 -24.05 7.33 15.61
C ARG A 216 -23.78 8.01 14.27
N LEU A 217 -23.25 9.23 14.33
CA LEU A 217 -22.61 9.91 13.21
C LEU A 217 -21.08 9.83 13.37
N VAL A 218 -20.40 9.30 12.35
CA VAL A 218 -18.95 9.48 12.18
C VAL A 218 -18.74 10.60 11.17
N TRP A 219 -18.23 11.74 11.61
CA TRP A 219 -17.95 12.86 10.72
C TRP A 219 -16.47 12.84 10.33
N GLY A 220 -16.18 12.25 9.17
CA GLY A 220 -14.84 12.20 8.58
C GLY A 220 -14.60 13.35 7.61
N ASP A 221 -13.65 14.25 7.92
CA ASP A 221 -13.27 15.34 7.02
C ASP A 221 -11.78 15.71 7.19
N GLN A 222 -11.12 16.13 6.10
CA GLN A 222 -9.74 16.60 6.12
C GLN A 222 -9.63 18.09 6.45
N SER A 223 -10.72 18.83 6.26
CA SER A 223 -10.77 20.30 6.34
C SER A 223 -11.07 20.85 7.74
N TRP A 224 -10.81 20.06 8.78
CA TRP A 224 -10.98 20.52 10.16
C TRP A 224 -10.06 21.71 10.50
N ASP A 225 -8.99 21.92 9.74
CA ASP A 225 -8.15 23.11 9.82
C ASP A 225 -8.91 24.41 9.44
N LEU A 226 -9.92 24.31 8.56
CA LEU A 226 -10.80 25.43 8.17
C LEU A 226 -11.82 25.81 9.25
N CYS A 227 -11.86 25.09 10.38
CA CYS A 227 -12.69 25.45 11.54
C CYS A 227 -12.31 26.77 12.20
N TYR A 228 -11.23 27.44 11.78
CA TYR A 228 -10.76 28.68 12.41
C TYR A 228 -10.45 29.81 11.42
N THR A 229 -10.72 29.61 10.13
CA THR A 229 -10.23 30.51 9.07
C THR A 229 -11.34 31.03 8.17
N ASP A 230 -12.05 32.05 8.63
CA ASP A 230 -12.60 33.07 7.73
C ASP A 230 -12.04 34.45 8.09
N ALA A 231 -12.27 35.44 7.22
CA ALA A 231 -11.78 36.81 7.42
C ALA A 231 -12.43 37.53 8.63
N ALA A 232 -13.47 36.96 9.23
CA ALA A 232 -14.21 37.50 10.37
C ALA A 232 -13.87 36.78 11.70
N GLY A 233 -13.11 35.69 11.67
CA GLY A 233 -12.76 34.89 12.86
C GLY A 233 -13.80 33.86 13.25
N HIS A 234 -14.74 33.51 12.35
CA HIS A 234 -15.72 32.44 12.51
C HIS A 234 -15.29 31.24 11.66
N GLY A 235 -15.26 30.06 12.28
CA GLY A 235 -14.92 28.81 11.60
C GLY A 235 -16.01 28.36 10.64
N PHE A 236 -15.65 28.04 9.39
CA PHE A 236 -16.59 27.52 8.38
C PHE A 236 -17.42 26.34 8.93
N TRP A 237 -16.75 25.41 9.61
CA TRP A 237 -17.40 24.25 10.19
C TRP A 237 -17.95 24.46 11.60
N LEU A 238 -17.51 25.49 12.30
CA LEU A 238 -17.72 25.57 13.74
C LEU A 238 -19.20 25.71 14.11
N ASP A 239 -19.94 26.54 13.37
CA ASP A 239 -21.36 26.75 13.64
C ASP A 239 -22.19 25.51 13.29
N HIS A 240 -21.89 24.84 12.17
CA HIS A 240 -22.56 23.60 11.77
C HIS A 240 -22.23 22.43 12.68
N LEU A 241 -20.97 22.32 13.12
CA LEU A 241 -20.55 21.34 14.11
C LEU A 241 -21.26 21.57 15.44
N ASN A 242 -21.38 22.83 15.90
CA ASN A 242 -22.10 23.16 17.13
C ASN A 242 -23.56 22.68 17.06
N GLU A 243 -24.25 22.97 15.97
CA GLU A 243 -25.65 22.58 15.79
C GLU A 243 -25.83 21.05 15.80
N VAL A 244 -24.97 20.31 15.10
CA VAL A 244 -24.99 18.84 15.09
C VAL A 244 -24.63 18.27 16.48
N CYS A 245 -23.68 18.88 17.19
CA CYS A 245 -23.32 18.49 18.56
C CYS A 245 -24.47 18.68 19.55
N ASP A 246 -25.21 19.80 19.46
CA ASP A 246 -26.36 20.06 20.33
C ASP A 246 -27.48 19.02 20.14
N ILE A 247 -27.56 18.41 18.95
CA ILE A 247 -28.51 17.34 18.64
C ILE A 247 -28.01 15.99 19.15
N LEU A 248 -26.82 15.55 18.72
CA LEU A 248 -26.32 14.19 18.92
C LEU A 248 -25.52 13.96 20.21
N GLY A 249 -24.89 14.99 20.77
CA GLY A 249 -24.00 14.84 21.93
C GLY A 249 -22.94 13.75 21.70
N SER A 250 -22.91 12.74 22.57
CA SER A 250 -21.94 11.63 22.54
C SER A 250 -22.09 10.67 21.36
N ASP A 251 -23.19 10.76 20.60
CA ASP A 251 -23.41 9.95 19.39
C ASP A 251 -22.72 10.55 18.15
N LEU A 252 -21.90 11.57 18.32
CA LEU A 252 -21.02 12.12 17.29
C LEU A 252 -19.56 11.73 17.54
N THR A 253 -18.91 11.18 16.51
CA THR A 253 -17.47 10.94 16.47
C THR A 253 -16.83 11.85 15.41
N ILE A 254 -15.86 12.66 15.82
CA ILE A 254 -15.10 13.54 14.93
C ILE A 254 -13.85 12.82 14.42
N ASN A 255 -13.80 12.57 13.12
CA ASN A 255 -12.70 11.88 12.46
C ASN A 255 -11.98 12.83 11.49
N PHE A 256 -10.66 12.85 11.55
CA PHE A 256 -9.87 13.49 10.50
C PHE A 256 -9.58 12.48 9.39
N ASN A 257 -9.81 12.90 8.16
CA ASN A 257 -9.47 12.14 6.96
C ASN A 257 -8.09 12.58 6.47
N ASN A 258 -7.16 11.63 6.38
CA ASN A 258 -5.76 11.91 6.09
C ASN A 258 -5.41 11.96 4.60
N ASN A 259 -6.39 12.09 3.71
CA ASN A 259 -6.22 12.14 2.26
C ASN A 259 -5.48 13.39 1.75
N GLY A 260 -5.13 14.32 2.64
CA GLY A 260 -4.48 15.60 2.34
C GLY A 260 -3.07 15.74 2.95
N TRP A 261 -2.20 16.45 2.21
CA TRP A 261 -0.77 16.60 2.46
C TRP A 261 -0.36 17.14 3.85
N GLY A 262 0.55 16.42 4.53
CA GLY A 262 1.54 16.97 5.48
C GLY A 262 1.00 17.43 6.84
N ALA A 263 -0.17 16.92 7.21
CA ALA A 263 -0.85 17.28 8.44
C ALA A 263 -1.07 16.08 9.37
N GLU A 264 -0.56 14.88 9.13
CA GLU A 264 -1.03 13.64 9.78
C GLU A 264 -0.81 13.60 11.31
N ILE A 265 0.32 14.13 11.80
CA ILE A 265 0.54 14.29 13.26
C ILE A 265 -0.22 15.50 13.81
N GLN A 266 -0.35 16.55 13.00
CA GLN A 266 -1.17 17.72 13.33
C GLN A 266 -2.65 17.34 13.36
N ALA A 267 -3.07 16.37 12.58
CA ALA A 267 -4.42 15.87 12.40
C ALA A 267 -4.90 15.10 13.60
N LEU A 268 -4.07 14.20 14.14
CA LEU A 268 -4.31 13.58 15.45
C LEU A 268 -4.55 14.64 16.53
N THR A 269 -3.82 15.76 16.44
CA THR A 269 -3.96 16.88 17.36
C THR A 269 -5.22 17.71 17.06
N PHE A 270 -5.55 17.96 15.80
CA PHE A 270 -6.72 18.71 15.36
C PHE A 270 -8.02 17.98 15.66
N SER A 271 -8.17 16.70 15.29
CA SER A 271 -9.35 15.88 15.63
C SER A 271 -9.63 15.90 17.12
N ARG A 272 -8.59 15.64 17.92
CA ARG A 272 -8.68 15.66 19.37
C ARG A 272 -9.08 17.03 19.90
N ASN A 273 -8.50 18.10 19.38
CA ASN A 273 -8.84 19.45 19.80
C ASN A 273 -10.28 19.83 19.41
N MET A 274 -10.73 19.43 18.22
CA MET A 274 -12.09 19.67 17.74
C MET A 274 -13.13 18.93 18.59
N ALA A 275 -12.87 17.66 18.92
CA ALA A 275 -13.75 16.90 19.80
C ALA A 275 -13.77 17.44 21.24
N ASN A 276 -12.62 17.88 21.75
CA ASN A 276 -12.52 18.51 23.07
C ASN A 276 -13.17 19.89 23.13
N TYR A 277 -13.24 20.63 22.03
CA TYR A 277 -13.83 21.97 21.97
C TYR A 277 -15.31 21.98 22.39
N ARG A 278 -16.06 20.87 22.21
CA ARG A 278 -17.46 20.75 22.64
C ARG A 278 -17.71 19.47 23.44
N ASN A 279 -17.51 19.57 24.74
CA ASN A 279 -18.09 18.66 25.74
C ASN A 279 -17.54 17.22 25.78
N GLY A 280 -16.35 16.98 25.22
CA GLY A 280 -15.70 15.68 25.27
C GLY A 280 -16.31 14.65 24.34
N ASN A 281 -16.69 15.06 23.13
CA ASN A 281 -17.14 14.15 22.07
C ASN A 281 -16.07 13.10 21.76
N LEU A 282 -16.51 12.03 21.11
CA LEU A 282 -15.64 10.98 20.63
C LEU A 282 -14.83 11.47 19.43
N TRP A 283 -13.63 10.91 19.26
CA TRP A 283 -12.76 11.28 18.14
C TRP A 283 -11.98 10.09 17.62
N GLY A 284 -11.51 10.25 16.39
CA GLY A 284 -10.79 9.21 15.68
C GLY A 284 -10.02 9.74 14.48
N THR A 285 -9.55 8.78 13.68
CA THR A 285 -8.93 9.05 12.37
C THR A 285 -9.55 8.16 11.30
N SER A 286 -9.46 8.63 10.07
CA SER A 286 -9.64 7.87 8.86
C SER A 286 -8.26 7.76 8.24
N ASP A 287 -7.65 6.59 8.43
CA ASP A 287 -6.33 6.25 7.91
C ASP A 287 -6.52 5.68 6.50
N GLN A 288 -6.49 6.56 5.52
CA GLN A 288 -6.67 6.27 4.11
C GLN A 288 -5.33 6.10 3.41
N ALA A 289 -4.99 4.94 2.86
CA ALA A 289 -3.72 4.76 2.15
C ALA A 289 -3.59 5.61 0.87
N TRP A 290 -4.65 6.29 0.42
CA TRP A 290 -4.63 7.24 -0.69
C TRP A 290 -3.57 8.36 -0.54
N TRP A 291 -3.31 8.82 0.69
CA TRP A 291 -2.25 9.83 0.91
C TRP A 291 -0.85 9.32 0.54
N TRP A 292 -0.64 8.00 0.55
CA TRP A 292 0.62 7.38 0.16
C TRP A 292 0.99 7.77 -1.27
N GLN A 293 -0.01 7.75 -2.16
CA GLN A 293 0.11 8.19 -3.54
C GLN A 293 0.46 9.68 -3.64
N GLU A 294 -0.13 10.53 -2.80
CA GLU A 294 0.12 11.98 -2.79
C GLU A 294 1.53 12.33 -2.28
N VAL A 295 2.13 11.50 -1.44
CA VAL A 295 3.52 11.66 -0.96
C VAL A 295 4.53 11.14 -1.98
N GLU A 296 4.24 10.02 -2.65
CA GLU A 296 5.13 9.41 -3.67
C GLU A 296 5.09 10.13 -5.02
N ALA A 297 3.95 10.74 -5.38
CA ALA A 297 3.81 11.59 -6.56
C ALA A 297 4.58 12.93 -6.43
N GLN A 298 5.19 13.20 -5.28
CA GLN A 298 6.04 14.37 -5.08
C GLN A 298 7.50 14.04 -5.37
N SER A 299 8.20 14.99 -5.99
CA SER A 299 9.60 14.85 -6.40
C SER A 299 10.46 14.39 -5.23
N LEU A 300 11.06 13.20 -5.36
CA LEU A 300 12.11 12.72 -4.44
C LEU A 300 13.24 13.76 -4.35
N PRO A 301 14.09 13.68 -3.31
CA PRO A 301 15.31 14.48 -3.23
C PRO A 301 16.05 14.49 -4.58
N LEU A 302 16.64 15.63 -4.94
CA LEU A 302 17.50 15.70 -6.12
C LEU A 302 18.62 14.65 -5.96
N TRP A 303 18.77 13.81 -6.98
CA TRP A 303 19.88 12.86 -7.04
C TRP A 303 21.21 13.61 -7.22
N GLU A 304 22.32 12.94 -6.90
CA GLU A 304 23.67 13.54 -6.99
C GLU A 304 24.01 14.00 -8.42
N ASP A 305 23.40 13.36 -9.43
CA ASP A 305 23.49 13.70 -10.84
C ASP A 305 22.57 14.87 -11.26
N GLY A 306 21.79 15.44 -10.33
CA GLY A 306 20.83 16.51 -10.57
C GLY A 306 19.50 16.06 -11.19
N SER A 307 19.30 14.75 -11.39
CA SER A 307 18.04 14.21 -11.91
C SER A 307 16.92 14.26 -10.86
N VAL A 308 15.71 14.52 -11.35
CA VAL A 308 14.47 14.40 -10.59
C VAL A 308 13.89 13.03 -10.89
N ARG A 309 13.55 12.27 -9.85
CA ARG A 309 12.92 10.96 -9.96
C ARG A 309 11.73 10.85 -8.99
N TRP A 310 10.81 9.92 -9.22
CA TRP A 310 9.62 9.74 -8.38
C TRP A 310 9.25 8.25 -8.23
N ILE A 311 8.58 7.87 -7.13
CA ILE A 311 8.14 6.49 -6.88
C ILE A 311 6.78 6.27 -7.53
N GLY A 312 6.63 5.16 -8.25
CA GLY A 312 5.40 4.80 -8.95
C GLY A 312 4.21 4.52 -8.02
N TRP A 313 3.06 5.08 -8.39
CA TRP A 313 1.70 4.96 -7.87
C TRP A 313 1.26 3.67 -7.13
N GLY A 314 0.67 3.84 -5.93
CA GLY A 314 -0.49 3.08 -5.43
C GLY A 314 -0.79 3.17 -3.92
N PRO A 315 -2.05 3.37 -3.46
CA PRO A 315 -2.44 3.21 -2.04
C PRO A 315 -2.24 1.78 -1.51
N MET A 316 -2.08 0.81 -2.42
CA MET A 316 -1.80 -0.59 -2.11
C MET A 316 -0.37 -0.82 -1.62
N ASP A 317 0.52 0.16 -1.85
CA ASP A 317 1.95 0.07 -1.55
C ASP A 317 2.30 0.67 -0.17
N MET A 318 1.32 1.25 0.52
CA MET A 318 1.49 1.71 1.89
C MET A 318 1.86 0.53 2.80
N ALA A 319 3.00 0.65 3.49
CA ALA A 319 3.42 -0.34 4.46
C ALA A 319 2.31 -0.56 5.51
N PRO A 320 1.81 -1.79 5.71
CA PRO A 320 0.76 -2.07 6.70
C PRO A 320 1.21 -1.74 8.14
N GLU A 321 2.53 -1.70 8.39
CA GLU A 321 3.09 -1.27 9.67
C GLU A 321 2.91 0.23 9.93
N LEU A 322 2.95 1.05 8.88
CA LEU A 322 2.65 2.48 8.98
C LEU A 322 1.17 2.71 9.27
N LEU A 323 0.30 1.94 8.61
CA LEU A 323 -1.15 1.96 8.85
C LEU A 323 -1.49 1.57 10.30
N ALA A 324 -0.86 0.50 10.80
CA ALA A 324 -1.00 0.10 12.19
C ALA A 324 -0.43 1.15 13.17
N SER A 325 0.64 1.85 12.80
CA SER A 325 1.24 2.90 13.64
C SER A 325 0.27 4.06 13.87
N PHE A 326 -0.39 4.55 12.82
CA PHE A 326 -1.42 5.59 12.94
C PHE A 326 -2.60 5.13 13.78
N ALA A 327 -3.13 3.93 13.52
CA ALA A 327 -4.24 3.36 14.28
C ALA A 327 -3.91 3.24 15.79
N LEU A 328 -2.76 2.67 16.12
CA LEU A 328 -2.31 2.50 17.50
C LEU A 328 -2.04 3.84 18.20
N GLU A 329 -1.50 4.82 17.50
CA GLU A 329 -1.26 6.16 18.05
C GLU A 329 -2.57 6.92 18.30
N THR A 330 -3.56 6.81 17.41
CA THR A 330 -4.91 7.34 17.64
C THR A 330 -5.49 6.80 18.94
N PHE A 331 -5.47 5.48 19.13
CA PHE A 331 -5.95 4.83 20.36
C PHE A 331 -5.12 5.22 21.60
N ARG A 332 -3.80 5.31 21.48
CA ARG A 332 -2.90 5.75 22.56
C ARG A 332 -3.20 7.17 23.04
N ARG A 333 -3.63 8.05 22.13
CA ARG A 333 -4.04 9.43 22.45
C ARG A 333 -5.48 9.55 22.97
N GLY A 334 -6.20 8.44 23.08
CA GLY A 334 -7.57 8.38 23.56
C GLY A 334 -8.63 8.57 22.48
N GLY A 335 -8.29 8.37 21.21
CA GLY A 335 -9.28 8.19 20.15
C GLY A 335 -10.00 6.86 20.34
N CYS A 336 -11.25 6.78 19.89
CA CYS A 336 -12.09 5.58 20.06
C CYS A 336 -12.39 4.88 18.73
N LEU A 337 -12.13 5.50 17.58
CA LEU A 337 -12.44 4.93 16.27
C LEU A 337 -11.31 5.20 15.28
N VAL A 338 -10.87 4.17 14.58
CA VAL A 338 -9.97 4.29 13.42
C VAL A 338 -10.64 3.64 12.23
N GLN A 339 -10.90 4.43 11.20
CA GLN A 339 -11.37 3.92 9.92
C GLN A 339 -10.17 3.63 9.03
N ILE A 340 -10.21 2.50 8.32
CA ILE A 340 -9.18 2.10 7.35
C ILE A 340 -9.75 2.12 5.93
N GLU A 341 -9.01 2.71 5.00
CA GLU A 341 -9.37 2.88 3.59
C GLU A 341 -8.10 2.87 2.70
N PRO A 342 -8.19 2.52 1.40
CA PRO A 342 -9.29 1.80 0.76
C PRO A 342 -9.40 0.35 1.24
N PRO A 343 -10.57 -0.29 0.99
CA PRO A 343 -10.74 -1.73 1.22
C PRO A 343 -9.63 -2.54 0.57
N ALA A 344 -9.17 -2.10 -0.59
CA ALA A 344 -8.16 -2.80 -1.37
C ALA A 344 -6.84 -2.98 -0.59
N THR A 345 -6.40 -2.01 0.20
CA THR A 345 -5.12 -2.10 0.96
C THR A 345 -5.07 -3.32 1.88
N LEU A 346 -6.21 -3.73 2.45
CA LEU A 346 -6.29 -4.83 3.41
C LEU A 346 -7.06 -6.06 2.90
N PHE A 347 -8.05 -5.91 2.02
CA PHE A 347 -8.99 -6.97 1.70
C PHE A 347 -9.02 -7.40 0.24
N GLU A 348 -8.47 -6.59 -0.67
CA GLU A 348 -8.51 -6.91 -2.10
C GLU A 348 -7.11 -7.08 -2.71
N PRO A 349 -7.01 -7.96 -3.72
CA PRO A 349 -6.01 -7.82 -4.77
C PRO A 349 -6.10 -6.44 -5.42
N ALA A 350 -4.98 -5.77 -5.73
CA ALA A 350 -5.04 -4.47 -6.39
C ALA A 350 -5.99 -4.50 -7.61
N PRO A 351 -6.79 -3.44 -7.83
CA PRO A 351 -7.80 -3.42 -8.87
C PRO A 351 -7.14 -3.45 -10.25
N THR A 352 -7.00 -4.62 -10.85
CA THR A 352 -6.60 -4.73 -12.25
C THR A 352 -7.79 -4.34 -13.13
N THR A 353 -7.57 -3.35 -13.99
CA THR A 353 -8.58 -2.76 -14.88
C THR A 353 -8.96 -3.66 -16.06
N SER A 354 -8.52 -4.92 -16.08
CA SER A 354 -8.52 -5.76 -17.28
C SER A 354 -9.14 -7.14 -17.13
N ILE A 355 -9.50 -7.59 -15.93
CA ILE A 355 -10.18 -8.87 -15.79
C ILE A 355 -11.61 -8.68 -16.35
N PRO A 356 -12.06 -9.51 -17.30
CA PRO A 356 -13.46 -9.51 -17.73
C PRO A 356 -14.38 -9.52 -16.50
N ASN A 357 -15.39 -8.63 -16.43
CA ASN A 357 -16.23 -8.45 -15.23
C ASN A 357 -16.86 -9.76 -14.69
N ASN A 358 -17.01 -10.79 -15.52
CA ASN A 358 -17.50 -12.12 -15.14
C ASN A 358 -16.45 -13.01 -14.43
N LEU A 359 -15.16 -12.67 -14.48
CA LEU A 359 -14.05 -13.33 -13.80
C LEU A 359 -13.50 -12.53 -12.61
N LYS A 360 -13.88 -11.25 -12.46
CA LYS A 360 -13.71 -10.46 -11.22
C LYS A 360 -14.56 -11.06 -10.10
N ARG A 361 -14.20 -12.24 -9.62
CA ARG A 361 -14.61 -12.64 -8.27
C ARG A 361 -13.90 -11.64 -7.38
N LYS A 362 -14.64 -10.75 -6.71
CA LYS A 362 -14.17 -10.02 -5.52
C LYS A 362 -13.60 -11.07 -4.56
N GLN A 363 -12.30 -11.35 -4.65
CA GLN A 363 -11.63 -12.36 -3.83
C GLN A 363 -11.30 -11.71 -2.49
N TYR A 364 -12.34 -11.38 -1.72
CA TYR A 364 -12.18 -10.87 -0.37
C TYR A 364 -11.56 -11.97 0.48
N GLY A 365 -10.41 -11.67 1.07
CA GLY A 365 -9.66 -12.56 1.96
C GLY A 365 -8.50 -11.81 2.60
N PRO A 366 -7.89 -12.35 3.67
CA PRO A 366 -6.76 -11.71 4.31
C PRO A 366 -5.60 -11.61 3.31
N THR A 367 -5.28 -10.39 2.88
CA THR A 367 -4.04 -10.14 2.14
C THR A 367 -2.84 -10.32 3.06
N ILE A 368 -1.65 -10.35 2.46
CA ILE A 368 -0.40 -10.28 3.22
C ILE A 368 -0.39 -9.04 4.11
N ALA A 369 -0.81 -7.89 3.57
CA ALA A 369 -0.88 -6.63 4.31
C ALA A 369 -1.82 -6.72 5.52
N TYR A 370 -2.98 -7.37 5.37
CA TYR A 370 -3.90 -7.62 6.48
C TYR A 370 -3.26 -8.39 7.62
N LYS A 371 -2.57 -9.49 7.33
CA LYS A 371 -1.95 -10.32 8.38
C LYS A 371 -0.90 -9.55 9.17
N VAL A 372 -0.10 -8.70 8.50
CA VAL A 372 0.86 -7.83 9.18
C VAL A 372 0.13 -6.88 10.14
N PHE A 373 -0.84 -6.15 9.58
CA PHE A 373 -1.64 -5.16 10.29
C PHE A 373 -2.31 -5.79 11.51
N GLU A 374 -3.03 -6.90 11.33
CA GLU A 374 -3.70 -7.66 12.39
C GLU A 374 -2.75 -8.00 13.55
N ASP A 375 -1.61 -8.62 13.25
CA ASP A 375 -0.68 -9.07 14.30
C ASP A 375 -0.01 -7.87 15.00
N LEU A 376 0.29 -6.77 14.30
CA LEU A 376 0.72 -5.53 14.97
C LEU A 376 -0.35 -4.97 15.90
N MET A 377 -1.60 -4.84 15.43
CA MET A 377 -2.71 -4.35 16.25
C MET A 377 -2.90 -5.23 17.50
N LEU A 378 -2.82 -6.55 17.36
CA LEU A 378 -3.01 -7.48 18.48
C LEU A 378 -1.83 -7.49 19.47
N ASN A 379 -0.59 -7.52 18.98
CA ASN A 379 0.57 -7.88 19.79
C ASN A 379 1.52 -6.72 20.13
N TYR A 380 1.37 -5.55 19.49
CA TYR A 380 2.29 -4.44 19.74
C TYR A 380 2.29 -3.99 21.21
N THR A 381 1.11 -3.81 21.80
CA THR A 381 1.01 -3.30 23.18
C THR A 381 1.55 -4.28 24.22
N SER A 382 1.50 -5.59 23.97
CA SER A 382 1.98 -6.63 24.88
C SER A 382 3.46 -6.95 24.71
N ASN A 383 4.06 -6.61 23.57
CA ASN A 383 5.46 -6.89 23.27
C ASN A 383 6.13 -5.77 22.45
N ALA A 384 5.97 -4.53 22.90
CA ALA A 384 6.47 -3.35 22.19
C ALA A 384 7.98 -3.44 21.88
N SER A 385 8.78 -4.09 22.74
CA SER A 385 10.23 -4.26 22.55
C SER A 385 10.63 -5.15 21.38
N ALA A 386 9.69 -5.95 20.86
CA ALA A 386 9.95 -6.83 19.75
C ALA A 386 9.58 -6.15 18.41
N TYR A 387 8.73 -5.14 18.47
CA TYR A 387 8.37 -4.33 17.31
C TYR A 387 9.20 -3.03 17.30
N PRO A 388 9.34 -2.37 16.16
CA PRO A 388 9.90 -1.00 16.09
C PRO A 388 9.06 0.02 16.86
N SER A 389 9.50 1.28 16.87
CA SER A 389 8.61 2.37 17.24
C SER A 389 7.35 2.38 16.37
N MET A 390 6.17 2.51 16.96
CA MET A 390 4.91 2.76 16.24
C MET A 390 4.48 4.21 16.49
N ASP A 391 5.43 5.13 16.64
CA ASP A 391 5.18 6.57 16.67
C ASP A 391 5.18 7.09 15.21
N PRO A 392 4.04 7.59 14.69
CA PRO A 392 3.99 8.19 13.35
C PRO A 392 5.05 9.27 13.09
N ALA A 393 5.53 9.96 14.13
CA ALA A 393 6.60 10.95 14.04
C ALA A 393 7.95 10.37 13.59
N ASP A 394 8.22 9.10 13.87
CA ASP A 394 9.43 8.42 13.40
C ASP A 394 9.40 8.16 11.88
N TYR A 395 8.23 8.28 11.26
CA TYR A 395 7.95 7.99 9.87
C TYR A 395 7.60 9.25 9.05
N TYR A 396 7.78 10.48 9.55
CA TYR A 396 7.42 11.68 8.77
C TYR A 396 8.29 12.92 9.07
N VAL A 397 8.34 13.86 8.11
CA VAL A 397 9.04 15.15 8.22
C VAL A 397 8.04 16.31 8.28
N LEU A 398 7.91 16.92 9.46
CA LEU A 398 6.93 17.99 9.75
C LEU A 398 7.07 19.29 8.91
N ASP A 399 8.13 19.48 8.12
CA ASP A 399 8.41 20.73 7.39
C ASP A 399 8.62 20.52 5.86
N ARG A 400 7.82 21.25 5.08
CA ARG A 400 7.84 21.32 3.61
C ARG A 400 9.17 21.87 3.05
N GLY A 401 9.78 22.87 3.71
CA GLY A 401 11.06 23.43 3.26
C GLY A 401 12.20 22.42 3.35
N THR A 402 12.14 21.62 4.42
CA THR A 402 13.04 20.50 4.68
C THR A 402 12.87 19.36 3.68
N LEU A 403 11.64 19.08 3.21
CA LEU A 403 11.35 18.10 2.15
C LEU A 403 11.95 18.52 0.79
N LEU A 404 11.69 19.76 0.37
CA LEU A 404 12.07 20.30 -0.94
C LEU A 404 13.58 20.60 -1.07
N GLY A 405 14.30 20.74 0.05
CA GLY A 405 15.73 20.98 0.10
C GLY A 405 16.59 19.72 0.19
N ASN A 406 15.99 18.53 0.14
CA ASN A 406 16.68 17.27 0.38
C ASN A 406 17.64 16.86 -0.76
N ARG A 407 18.74 16.22 -0.38
CA ARG A 407 19.70 15.53 -1.25
C ARG A 407 19.95 14.12 -0.72
N TRP A 408 20.14 13.16 -1.62
CA TRP A 408 20.40 11.75 -1.26
C TRP A 408 21.72 11.50 -0.51
N SER A 409 22.62 12.49 -0.46
CA SER A 409 23.95 12.38 0.15
C SER A 409 23.95 12.09 1.66
N GLY A 410 22.80 12.18 2.34
CA GLY A 410 22.60 11.65 3.69
C GLY A 410 21.62 10.49 3.63
N LYS A 411 21.99 9.30 4.13
CA LYS A 411 21.10 8.12 4.14
C LYS A 411 19.78 8.50 4.82
N PRO A 412 18.62 8.52 4.13
CA PRO A 412 17.33 8.65 4.80
C PRO A 412 17.15 7.51 5.81
N LYS A 413 16.37 7.74 6.89
CA LYS A 413 15.79 6.63 7.66
C LYS A 413 14.97 5.81 6.68
N LYS A 414 15.42 4.59 6.41
CA LYS A 414 14.77 3.68 5.47
C LYS A 414 14.01 2.66 6.30
N TYR A 415 12.73 2.49 6.01
CA TYR A 415 12.00 1.32 6.44
C TYR A 415 12.09 0.31 5.30
N ASP A 416 12.89 -0.72 5.48
CA ASP A 416 12.94 -1.83 4.55
C ASP A 416 12.47 -3.11 5.20
N ARG A 417 11.63 -3.82 4.46
CA ARG A 417 11.33 -5.22 4.72
C ARG A 417 11.78 -6.04 3.52
N MET A 418 12.84 -6.81 3.70
CA MET A 418 13.22 -7.88 2.80
C MET A 418 12.52 -9.18 3.22
N THR A 419 11.81 -9.86 2.32
CA THR A 419 11.34 -11.22 2.58
C THR A 419 12.22 -12.19 1.82
N ILE A 420 12.81 -13.16 2.53
CA ILE A 420 13.50 -14.30 1.94
C ILE A 420 12.55 -15.50 2.00
N THR A 421 11.94 -15.83 0.87
CA THR A 421 11.13 -17.04 0.73
C THR A 421 12.04 -18.20 0.36
N SER A 422 12.09 -19.20 1.23
CA SER A 422 12.83 -20.44 1.06
C SER A 422 11.91 -21.51 0.48
N ILE A 423 12.37 -22.19 -0.58
CA ILE A 423 11.60 -23.14 -1.37
C ILE A 423 12.28 -24.51 -1.29
N GLY A 424 11.58 -25.48 -0.70
CA GLY A 424 12.06 -26.84 -0.51
C GLY A 424 10.89 -27.81 -0.32
N ASP A 425 11.00 -28.72 0.64
CA ASP A 425 9.89 -29.62 1.01
C ASP A 425 8.73 -28.86 1.67
N LYS A 426 9.05 -27.70 2.26
CA LYS A 426 8.10 -26.69 2.71
C LYS A 426 8.54 -25.34 2.17
N VAL A 427 7.57 -24.45 2.00
CA VAL A 427 7.83 -23.04 1.78
C VAL A 427 7.96 -22.40 3.15
N VAL A 428 9.02 -21.61 3.36
CA VAL A 428 9.24 -20.87 4.61
C VAL A 428 9.58 -19.43 4.25
N ASP A 429 8.77 -18.49 4.73
CA ASP A 429 9.04 -17.07 4.56
C ASP A 429 9.79 -16.51 5.75
N ASN A 430 10.96 -15.93 5.48
CA ASN A 430 11.79 -15.29 6.47
C ASN A 430 11.77 -13.80 6.21
N SER A 431 10.89 -13.09 6.90
CA SER A 431 10.86 -11.63 6.84
C SER A 431 12.04 -11.07 7.64
N LEU A 432 12.95 -10.41 6.93
CA LEU A 432 14.01 -9.62 7.49
C LEU A 432 13.72 -8.15 7.31
N TYR A 433 13.92 -7.40 8.37
CA TYR A 433 13.75 -5.95 8.34
C TYR A 433 15.14 -5.30 8.37
N SER A 434 15.37 -4.27 7.58
CA SER A 434 16.51 -3.37 7.73
C SER A 434 16.02 -1.94 7.93
N SER A 435 16.10 -1.50 9.17
CA SER A 435 16.09 -0.10 9.55
C SER A 435 16.90 -0.08 10.83
N ASP A 436 17.89 0.79 10.98
CA ASP A 436 18.50 0.99 12.29
C ASP A 436 18.09 2.36 12.87
N TYR A 437 17.80 2.46 14.18
CA TYR A 437 18.12 1.54 15.29
C TYR A 437 16.90 1.51 16.25
N THR A 438 16.25 0.40 16.63
CA THR A 438 16.89 -0.76 17.28
C THR A 438 16.02 -2.04 17.41
N ARG A 439 15.08 -2.35 16.50
CA ARG A 439 14.77 -3.72 16.00
C ARG A 439 13.35 -3.86 15.46
N TRP A 440 13.22 -4.82 14.55
CA TRP A 440 11.98 -5.36 14.00
C TRP A 440 12.05 -6.89 14.11
N ILE A 441 10.97 -7.55 14.60
CA ILE A 441 10.87 -9.02 14.72
C ILE A 441 10.96 -9.69 13.34
N GLN A 442 11.77 -10.72 13.22
CA GLN A 442 11.58 -11.77 12.21
C GLN A 442 10.32 -12.56 12.56
N ARG A 443 9.22 -12.37 11.83
CA ARG A 443 8.02 -13.21 11.98
C ARG A 443 8.18 -14.46 11.12
N GLU A 444 7.97 -15.63 11.73
CA GLU A 444 8.10 -16.95 11.09
C GLU A 444 6.81 -17.44 10.39
N ASP A 445 5.80 -16.57 10.24
CA ASP A 445 4.50 -16.96 9.69
C ASP A 445 4.42 -16.76 8.17
N ASP A 446 3.86 -17.76 7.47
CA ASP A 446 3.67 -17.88 6.01
C ASP A 446 3.17 -16.57 5.36
N PHE A 447 4.13 -15.75 4.92
CA PHE A 447 3.95 -14.46 4.29
C PHE A 447 3.74 -14.55 2.78
N SER A 448 3.71 -15.76 2.24
CA SER A 448 3.56 -16.02 0.83
C SER A 448 2.43 -17.02 0.56
N PHE A 449 1.93 -16.98 -0.67
CA PHE A 449 0.94 -17.92 -1.15
C PHE A 449 1.60 -19.30 -1.30
N SER A 450 1.75 -20.07 -0.22
CA SER A 450 2.43 -21.38 -0.24
C SER A 450 1.98 -22.30 -1.39
N TRP A 451 0.76 -22.12 -1.89
CA TRP A 451 0.22 -22.81 -3.05
C TRP A 451 0.90 -22.48 -4.40
N ILE A 452 1.39 -21.25 -4.65
CA ILE A 452 2.05 -20.90 -5.94
C ILE A 452 3.38 -21.62 -6.10
N TYR A 453 4.06 -21.91 -4.99
CA TYR A 453 5.33 -22.66 -4.95
C TYR A 453 5.12 -24.18 -4.97
N GLY A 454 3.89 -24.65 -5.17
CA GLY A 454 3.62 -26.06 -5.39
C GLY A 454 4.27 -26.56 -6.68
N GLY A 455 4.73 -27.81 -6.65
CA GLY A 455 5.39 -28.48 -7.79
C GLY A 455 6.91 -28.53 -7.67
N ASP A 456 7.58 -28.92 -8.75
CA ASP A 456 9.05 -29.02 -8.81
C ASP A 456 9.65 -27.69 -9.29
N ILE A 457 9.93 -26.78 -8.34
CA ILE A 457 10.52 -25.47 -8.64
C ILE A 457 12.02 -25.64 -8.95
N VAL A 458 12.41 -25.21 -10.15
CA VAL A 458 13.80 -25.25 -10.64
C VAL A 458 14.51 -23.93 -10.39
N ASP A 459 13.81 -22.80 -10.53
CA ASP A 459 14.32 -21.49 -10.19
C ASP A 459 13.16 -20.52 -9.91
N ALA A 460 13.47 -19.40 -9.28
CA ALA A 460 12.54 -18.32 -9.05
C ALA A 460 13.28 -16.99 -9.21
N SER A 461 12.62 -16.00 -9.79
CA SER A 461 13.11 -14.63 -9.80
C SER A 461 11.99 -13.70 -9.43
N ARG A 462 12.38 -12.64 -8.75
CA ARG A 462 11.54 -11.47 -8.61
C ARG A 462 11.38 -10.84 -9.98
N ILE A 463 10.15 -10.52 -10.37
CA ILE A 463 9.81 -9.86 -11.63
C ILE A 463 8.90 -8.66 -11.35
N ARG A 464 8.84 -7.77 -12.34
CA ARG A 464 7.84 -6.74 -12.53
C ARG A 464 7.12 -7.07 -13.84
N LEU A 465 5.82 -7.29 -13.78
CA LEU A 465 4.85 -7.45 -14.88
C LEU A 465 4.15 -6.12 -15.15
N GLU A 466 3.91 -5.37 -14.09
CA GLU A 466 3.34 -4.03 -14.10
C GLU A 466 4.24 -3.05 -13.37
N PHE A 467 4.24 -1.78 -13.76
CA PHE A 467 5.13 -0.78 -13.15
C PHE A 467 4.88 -0.52 -11.65
N HIS A 468 3.81 -1.06 -11.08
CA HIS A 468 3.49 -0.94 -9.67
C HIS A 468 4.66 -1.46 -8.81
N ALA A 469 4.89 -0.81 -7.67
CA ALA A 469 6.08 -1.01 -6.84
C ALA A 469 6.11 -2.38 -6.13
N ILE A 470 5.27 -3.32 -6.56
CA ILE A 470 5.06 -4.60 -5.90
C ILE A 470 5.88 -5.69 -6.58
N ASP A 471 6.52 -6.49 -5.75
CA ASP A 471 7.32 -7.62 -6.20
C ASP A 471 6.44 -8.76 -6.65
N GLU A 472 6.44 -8.96 -7.96
CA GLU A 472 5.80 -10.08 -8.61
C GLU A 472 6.80 -11.23 -8.75
N ARG A 473 6.28 -12.41 -9.05
CA ARG A 473 7.04 -13.65 -8.95
C ARG A 473 7.06 -14.34 -10.30
N MET A 474 8.26 -14.61 -10.80
CA MET A 474 8.49 -15.54 -11.89
C MET A 474 8.96 -16.86 -11.28
N LEU A 475 8.21 -17.93 -11.53
CA LEU A 475 8.58 -19.29 -11.12
C LEU A 475 8.88 -20.14 -12.35
N VAL A 476 9.98 -20.88 -12.31
CA VAL A 476 10.30 -21.89 -13.31
C VAL A 476 10.06 -23.27 -12.72
N LYS A 477 9.12 -24.01 -13.30
CA LYS A 477 8.68 -25.33 -12.82
C LYS A 477 9.05 -26.42 -13.81
N ARG A 478 9.44 -27.58 -13.30
CA ARG A 478 9.61 -28.78 -14.11
C ARG A 478 8.28 -29.52 -14.21
N THR A 479 7.84 -29.79 -15.42
CA THR A 479 6.64 -30.56 -15.73
C THR A 479 6.98 -31.75 -16.64
N ALA A 480 5.98 -32.59 -16.93
CA ALA A 480 6.14 -33.70 -17.86
C ALA A 480 6.47 -33.24 -19.31
N ASN A 481 6.19 -31.96 -19.62
CA ASN A 481 6.38 -31.39 -20.96
C ASN A 481 7.67 -30.54 -21.08
N GLY A 482 8.49 -30.46 -20.01
CA GLY A 482 9.71 -29.65 -19.97
C GLY A 482 9.69 -28.63 -18.84
N LEU A 483 10.39 -27.52 -19.03
CA LEU A 483 10.36 -26.39 -18.10
C LEU A 483 9.22 -25.44 -18.48
N GLU A 484 8.43 -25.05 -17.49
CA GLU A 484 7.37 -24.07 -17.63
C GLU A 484 7.66 -22.82 -16.82
N VAL A 485 7.39 -21.65 -17.40
CA VAL A 485 7.60 -20.35 -16.75
C VAL A 485 6.25 -19.73 -16.43
N GLU A 486 6.01 -19.50 -15.15
CA GLU A 486 4.77 -18.95 -14.63
C GLU A 486 5.02 -17.61 -13.97
N PHE A 487 4.23 -16.60 -14.35
CA PHE A 487 4.27 -15.28 -13.78
C PHE A 487 3.07 -15.07 -12.88
N TYR A 488 3.33 -14.62 -11.66
CA TYR A 488 2.35 -14.35 -10.63
C TYR A 488 2.44 -12.91 -10.18
N ASP A 489 1.30 -12.21 -10.12
CA ASP A 489 1.27 -10.91 -9.45
C ASP A 489 1.52 -11.04 -7.95
N HIS A 490 1.54 -9.88 -7.31
CA HIS A 490 1.61 -9.73 -5.86
C HIS A 490 0.48 -10.42 -5.09
N MET A 491 -0.58 -10.85 -5.78
CA MET A 491 -1.79 -11.49 -5.25
C MET A 491 -1.84 -12.99 -5.56
N GLY A 492 -0.82 -13.51 -6.25
CA GLY A 492 -0.73 -14.91 -6.65
C GLY A 492 -1.61 -15.26 -7.85
N ASN A 493 -2.19 -14.30 -8.58
CA ASN A 493 -2.88 -14.62 -9.83
C ASN A 493 -1.87 -14.92 -10.92
N GLN A 494 -2.11 -15.96 -11.73
CA GLN A 494 -1.25 -16.34 -12.84
C GLN A 494 -1.58 -15.51 -14.08
N TYR A 495 -0.59 -14.83 -14.68
CA TYR A 495 -0.81 -13.88 -15.80
C TYR A 495 -0.61 -14.53 -17.17
N VAL A 496 0.48 -15.26 -17.34
CA VAL A 496 0.83 -15.86 -18.63
C VAL A 496 1.82 -17.00 -18.44
N ASN A 497 1.92 -17.86 -19.45
CA ASN A 497 2.96 -18.85 -19.56
C ASN A 497 3.90 -18.49 -20.73
N CYS A 498 5.20 -18.30 -20.45
CA CYS A 498 6.24 -18.04 -21.47
C CYS A 498 7.33 -19.13 -21.49
N ASN A 499 6.92 -20.38 -21.73
CA ASN A 499 7.80 -21.56 -21.81
C ASN A 499 9.06 -21.37 -22.68
N ASN A 500 9.01 -20.53 -23.72
CA ASN A 500 10.15 -20.29 -24.62
C ASN A 500 11.36 -19.65 -23.92
N VAL A 501 11.17 -19.01 -22.77
CA VAL A 501 12.24 -18.40 -21.97
C VAL A 501 13.09 -19.47 -21.26
N ALA A 502 12.49 -20.56 -20.78
CA ALA A 502 13.20 -21.63 -20.06
C ALA A 502 13.43 -22.90 -20.89
N GLY A 503 12.71 -23.08 -22.00
CA GLY A 503 12.85 -24.25 -22.88
C GLY A 503 14.26 -24.40 -23.45
N GLU A 504 14.63 -25.62 -23.84
CA GLU A 504 15.92 -25.93 -24.47
C GLU A 504 16.09 -25.17 -25.79
N THR A 505 17.29 -24.66 -26.05
CA THR A 505 17.63 -23.95 -27.29
C THR A 505 18.96 -24.46 -27.86
N ALA A 506 19.39 -23.89 -28.99
CA ALA A 506 20.69 -24.19 -29.58
C ALA A 506 21.89 -23.81 -28.67
N ASP A 507 21.70 -22.92 -27.69
CA ASP A 507 22.71 -22.55 -26.69
C ASP A 507 22.69 -23.46 -25.46
N GLY A 508 21.81 -24.49 -25.43
CA GLY A 508 21.75 -25.52 -24.40
C GLY A 508 20.60 -25.37 -23.39
N GLU A 509 20.72 -26.13 -22.30
CA GLU A 509 19.72 -26.20 -21.23
C GLU A 509 19.81 -24.98 -20.30
N MET A 510 18.68 -24.52 -19.78
CA MET A 510 18.66 -23.44 -18.79
C MET A 510 19.31 -23.90 -17.47
N VAL A 511 20.29 -23.12 -17.00
CA VAL A 511 20.98 -23.33 -15.71
C VAL A 511 20.78 -22.18 -14.72
N GLY A 512 20.16 -21.08 -15.14
CA GLY A 512 19.76 -19.99 -14.24
C GLY A 512 18.92 -18.92 -14.96
N ILE A 513 18.15 -18.17 -14.18
CA ILE A 513 17.28 -17.11 -14.71
C ILE A 513 17.29 -15.88 -13.80
N ALA A 514 17.14 -14.70 -14.40
CA ALA A 514 17.00 -13.44 -13.68
C ALA A 514 16.12 -12.46 -14.46
N ALA A 515 15.35 -11.63 -13.76
CA ALA A 515 14.51 -10.58 -14.36
C ALA A 515 14.91 -9.20 -13.85
N MET A 516 15.04 -8.23 -14.75
CA MET A 516 15.49 -6.86 -14.44
C MET A 516 15.25 -5.87 -15.61
N ASN A 517 15.28 -4.58 -15.33
CA ASN A 517 15.22 -3.51 -16.32
C ASN A 517 16.59 -3.30 -16.99
N LEU A 518 16.81 -3.82 -18.19
CA LEU A 518 18.09 -3.66 -18.90
C LEU A 518 18.13 -2.46 -19.85
N GLN A 519 16.98 -1.82 -20.08
CA GLN A 519 16.85 -0.68 -20.98
C GLN A 519 16.01 0.45 -20.36
N LYS A 520 16.43 1.69 -20.64
CA LYS A 520 15.67 2.89 -20.33
C LYS A 520 14.56 3.04 -21.35
N LYS A 521 13.38 2.52 -21.02
CA LYS A 521 12.17 2.57 -21.85
C LYS A 521 11.07 3.37 -21.16
N GLY A 522 10.19 3.97 -21.97
CA GLY A 522 8.99 4.63 -21.47
C GLY A 522 8.05 3.59 -20.88
N VAL A 523 7.58 3.85 -19.67
CA VAL A 523 6.74 2.93 -18.93
C VAL A 523 5.28 3.08 -19.38
N GLY A 524 4.70 1.97 -19.82
CA GLY A 524 3.28 1.86 -20.18
C GLY A 524 2.55 0.79 -19.36
N GLN A 525 1.26 0.58 -19.64
CA GLN A 525 0.52 -0.55 -19.07
C GLN A 525 1.18 -1.88 -19.48
N ALA A 526 1.43 -2.75 -18.49
CA ALA A 526 2.13 -4.01 -18.65
C ALA A 526 3.53 -3.85 -19.30
N ASP A 527 4.43 -3.08 -18.71
CA ASP A 527 5.85 -3.02 -19.11
C ASP A 527 6.69 -3.95 -18.22
N PRO A 528 6.76 -5.27 -18.51
CA PRO A 528 7.46 -6.20 -17.66
C PRO A 528 8.98 -6.04 -17.82
N ASP A 529 9.72 -6.65 -16.92
CA ASP A 529 11.17 -6.71 -17.03
C ASP A 529 11.64 -7.48 -18.27
N GLU A 530 12.86 -7.18 -18.70
CA GLU A 530 13.62 -8.11 -19.51
C GLU A 530 14.02 -9.35 -18.69
N ILE A 531 14.09 -10.51 -19.35
CA ILE A 531 14.50 -11.78 -18.74
C ILE A 531 15.85 -12.20 -19.29
N VAL A 532 16.78 -12.50 -18.40
CA VAL A 532 18.08 -13.09 -18.73
C VAL A 532 18.07 -14.56 -18.36
N THR A 533 18.37 -15.40 -19.34
CA THR A 533 18.51 -16.85 -19.15
C THR A 533 19.96 -17.26 -19.37
N ALA A 534 20.57 -17.90 -18.39
CA ALA A 534 21.87 -18.55 -18.51
C ALA A 534 21.66 -19.98 -19.02
N ARG A 535 22.37 -20.35 -20.09
CA ARG A 535 22.22 -21.63 -20.80
C ARG A 535 23.54 -22.34 -20.93
N SER A 536 23.56 -23.64 -20.64
CA SER A 536 24.77 -24.46 -20.74
C SER A 536 24.64 -25.53 -21.81
N ASP A 537 25.65 -25.61 -22.67
CA ASP A 537 25.87 -26.74 -23.60
C ASP A 537 26.74 -27.85 -22.99
N GLY A 538 27.04 -27.76 -21.69
CA GLY A 538 27.94 -28.66 -20.96
C GLY A 538 29.43 -28.28 -21.02
N ALA A 539 29.83 -27.34 -21.87
CA ALA A 539 31.21 -26.83 -21.92
C ALA A 539 31.29 -25.35 -21.54
N THR A 540 30.33 -24.55 -22.01
CA THR A 540 30.26 -23.11 -21.78
C THR A 540 28.86 -22.70 -21.35
N VAL A 541 28.76 -21.52 -20.74
CA VAL A 541 27.51 -20.84 -20.45
C VAL A 541 27.37 -19.61 -21.32
N ARG A 542 26.20 -19.48 -21.95
CA ARG A 542 25.78 -18.31 -22.72
C ARG A 542 24.54 -17.68 -22.12
N PHE A 543 24.38 -16.38 -22.35
CA PHE A 543 23.26 -15.63 -21.79
C PHE A 543 22.34 -15.17 -22.92
N THR A 544 21.04 -15.44 -22.80
CA THR A 544 20.03 -14.95 -23.75
C THR A 544 19.14 -13.93 -23.04
N VAL A 545 18.99 -12.75 -23.64
CA VAL A 545 18.08 -11.71 -23.15
C VAL A 545 16.78 -11.81 -23.92
N TYR A 546 15.68 -11.79 -23.20
CA TYR A 546 14.33 -11.77 -23.74
C TYR A 546 13.64 -10.47 -23.36
N GLU A 547 12.96 -9.86 -24.31
CA GLU A 547 12.11 -8.69 -24.09
C GLU A 547 10.65 -8.99 -24.40
N LYS A 548 9.75 -8.24 -23.78
CA LYS A 548 8.33 -8.32 -24.10
C LYS A 548 8.08 -7.90 -25.54
N VAL A 549 7.27 -8.68 -26.22
CA VAL A 549 6.66 -8.33 -27.50
C VAL A 549 5.15 -8.26 -27.31
N ALA A 550 4.56 -7.13 -27.72
CA ALA A 550 3.11 -6.96 -27.71
C ALA A 550 2.48 -7.85 -28.78
N SER A 551 1.58 -8.75 -28.37
CA SER A 551 0.89 -9.65 -29.31
C SER A 551 -0.28 -8.97 -30.05
N SER A 552 -0.68 -7.75 -29.66
CA SER A 552 -1.68 -6.95 -30.37
C SER A 552 -1.58 -5.44 -30.09
N SER A 553 -2.28 -4.62 -30.88
CA SER A 553 -2.41 -3.16 -30.70
C SER A 553 -3.19 -2.73 -29.45
N THR A 554 -3.73 -3.69 -28.69
CA THR A 554 -4.47 -3.45 -27.45
C THR A 554 -3.85 -4.35 -26.38
N VAL A 555 -2.82 -3.83 -25.71
CA VAL A 555 -2.03 -4.58 -24.74
C VAL A 555 -2.80 -4.67 -23.43
N GLY A 556 -3.47 -5.80 -23.21
CA GLY A 556 -3.99 -6.19 -21.90
C GLY A 556 -3.04 -7.17 -21.19
N TYR A 557 -3.17 -7.27 -19.87
CA TYR A 557 -2.29 -8.03 -18.98
C TYR A 557 -2.20 -9.54 -19.27
N GLU A 558 -3.16 -10.10 -20.02
CA GLU A 558 -3.24 -11.54 -20.36
C GLU A 558 -2.55 -11.89 -21.69
N ASN A 559 -2.04 -10.90 -22.45
CA ASN A 559 -1.63 -11.08 -23.84
C ASN A 559 -0.25 -10.45 -24.14
N PHE A 560 0.81 -11.00 -23.55
CA PHE A 560 2.17 -10.70 -23.97
C PHE A 560 3.02 -11.96 -24.12
N SER A 561 4.05 -11.88 -24.96
CA SER A 561 5.04 -12.92 -25.14
C SER A 561 6.44 -12.34 -24.95
N TYR A 562 7.42 -13.22 -24.78
CA TYR A 562 8.82 -12.85 -24.79
C TYR A 562 9.47 -13.30 -26.10
N GLU A 563 10.28 -12.44 -26.71
CA GLU A 563 11.16 -12.79 -27.82
C GLU A 563 12.61 -12.45 -27.47
N VAL A 564 13.55 -13.08 -28.16
CA VAL A 564 14.98 -12.81 -27.96
C VAL A 564 15.27 -11.37 -28.39
N GLU A 565 15.89 -10.59 -27.50
CA GLU A 565 16.43 -9.27 -27.84
C GLU A 565 17.90 -9.45 -28.25
N PRO A 566 18.21 -9.39 -29.56
CA PRO A 566 19.51 -9.82 -30.06
C PRO A 566 20.66 -8.85 -29.72
N VAL A 567 20.36 -7.56 -29.54
CA VAL A 567 21.38 -6.53 -29.33
C VAL A 567 21.96 -6.61 -27.92
N LEU A 568 21.10 -6.67 -26.91
CA LEU A 568 21.45 -6.89 -25.52
C LEU A 568 22.04 -8.28 -25.32
N THR A 569 21.51 -9.31 -25.99
CA THR A 569 22.08 -10.66 -25.95
C THR A 569 23.53 -10.65 -26.40
N ALA A 570 23.84 -10.07 -27.57
CA ALA A 570 25.21 -9.98 -28.06
C ALA A 570 26.09 -9.17 -27.10
N ARG A 571 25.61 -8.00 -26.66
CA ARG A 571 26.35 -7.10 -25.77
C ARG A 571 26.69 -7.74 -24.43
N LEU A 572 25.74 -8.49 -23.85
CA LEU A 572 25.94 -9.19 -22.58
C LEU A 572 27.01 -10.27 -22.69
N ASN A 573 26.97 -11.09 -23.74
CA ASN A 573 27.97 -12.13 -23.95
C ASN A 573 29.35 -11.55 -24.31
N ASP A 574 29.40 -10.45 -25.08
CA ASP A 574 30.67 -9.75 -25.37
C ASP A 574 31.34 -9.23 -24.10
N MET A 575 30.55 -8.78 -23.12
CA MET A 575 31.07 -8.29 -21.84
C MET A 575 31.50 -9.38 -20.89
N LEU A 576 30.67 -10.41 -20.70
CA LEU A 576 30.98 -11.49 -19.78
C LEU A 576 32.08 -12.40 -20.33
N GLY A 577 32.25 -12.40 -21.66
CA GLY A 577 33.17 -13.26 -22.37
C GLY A 577 32.71 -14.71 -22.33
N THR A 578 33.65 -15.62 -22.60
CA THR A 578 33.39 -17.06 -22.47
C THR A 578 33.38 -17.44 -21.00
N VAL A 579 32.24 -17.95 -20.52
CA VAL A 579 32.09 -18.51 -19.17
C VAL A 579 32.14 -20.04 -19.27
N PRO A 580 33.14 -20.72 -18.68
CA PRO A 580 33.15 -22.17 -18.61
C PRO A 580 31.97 -22.69 -17.78
N ALA A 581 31.36 -23.80 -18.20
CA ALA A 581 30.21 -24.37 -17.50
C ALA A 581 30.54 -24.80 -16.06
N ASP A 582 31.74 -25.33 -15.83
CA ASP A 582 32.21 -25.75 -14.50
C ASP A 582 32.46 -24.58 -13.53
N ASP A 583 32.67 -23.38 -14.07
CA ASP A 583 32.91 -22.17 -13.28
C ASP A 583 31.60 -21.42 -12.97
N PHE A 584 30.55 -21.59 -13.76
CA PHE A 584 29.29 -20.88 -13.54
C PHE A 584 28.55 -21.39 -12.29
N LEU A 585 28.07 -20.46 -11.46
CA LEU A 585 27.26 -20.78 -10.29
C LEU A 585 25.83 -20.24 -10.44
N PHE A 586 25.68 -18.92 -10.55
CA PHE A 586 24.37 -18.27 -10.51
C PHE A 586 24.32 -17.00 -11.36
N VAL A 587 23.12 -16.57 -11.72
CA VAL A 587 22.83 -15.26 -12.31
C VAL A 587 21.73 -14.60 -11.49
N THR A 588 21.84 -13.30 -11.22
CA THR A 588 20.81 -12.56 -10.47
C THR A 588 20.68 -11.12 -10.97
N GLY A 589 19.45 -10.62 -10.97
CA GLY A 589 19.15 -9.21 -11.16
C GLY A 589 19.32 -8.48 -9.84
N LEU A 590 19.96 -7.32 -9.89
CA LEU A 590 20.15 -6.41 -8.77
C LEU A 590 19.32 -5.16 -9.08
N ARG A 591 18.12 -5.08 -8.51
CA ARG A 591 17.17 -4.03 -8.83
C ARG A 591 17.69 -2.69 -8.36
N THR A 592 17.62 -1.68 -9.22
CA THR A 592 17.71 -0.30 -8.77
C THR A 592 16.43 0.09 -8.05
N LYS A 593 16.50 1.13 -7.22
CA LYS A 593 15.36 1.65 -6.45
C LYS A 593 14.18 1.93 -7.39
N TYR A 594 12.94 1.76 -6.90
CA TYR A 594 11.71 1.96 -7.69
C TYR A 594 11.47 3.41 -8.06
N VAL A 595 12.19 3.91 -9.05
CA VAL A 595 12.09 5.30 -9.46
C VAL A 595 11.92 5.43 -10.95
N LEU A 596 11.05 6.36 -11.35
CA LEU A 596 10.95 6.85 -12.72
C LEU A 596 11.70 8.16 -12.86
N TYR A 597 12.28 8.34 -14.02
CA TYR A 597 12.65 9.67 -14.49
C TYR A 597 11.39 10.49 -14.82
N VAL A 598 11.51 11.81 -14.78
CA VAL A 598 10.40 12.74 -15.14
C VAL A 598 9.87 12.52 -16.56
N ASP A 599 10.66 11.94 -17.46
CA ASP A 599 10.24 11.55 -18.81
C ASP A 599 9.43 10.22 -18.85
N ASN A 600 8.99 9.73 -17.69
CA ASN A 600 8.27 8.45 -17.49
C ASN A 600 9.05 7.22 -17.95
N THR A 601 10.38 7.28 -17.96
CA THR A 601 11.21 6.10 -18.22
C THR A 601 11.72 5.46 -16.93
N ARG A 602 11.89 4.14 -16.95
CA ARG A 602 12.40 3.36 -15.82
C ARG A 602 13.91 3.49 -15.63
N GLU A 603 14.37 3.35 -14.39
CA GLU A 603 15.79 3.14 -14.08
C GLU A 603 16.27 1.78 -14.61
N ILE A 604 17.56 1.69 -14.92
CA ILE A 604 18.19 0.46 -15.42
C ILE A 604 18.82 -0.25 -14.23
N ASP A 605 18.47 -1.52 -14.09
CA ASP A 605 18.94 -2.43 -13.07
C ASP A 605 20.32 -3.00 -13.40
N ASN A 606 20.95 -3.58 -12.38
CA ASN A 606 22.23 -4.26 -12.52
C ASN A 606 22.06 -5.76 -12.68
N LEU A 607 23.04 -6.41 -13.31
CA LEU A 607 23.12 -7.87 -13.43
C LEU A 607 24.43 -8.34 -12.78
N ALA A 608 24.35 -9.39 -11.97
CA ALA A 608 25.53 -10.07 -11.43
C ALA A 608 25.52 -11.55 -11.80
N VAL A 609 26.70 -12.04 -12.19
CA VAL A 609 26.99 -13.45 -12.45
C VAL A 609 27.99 -13.94 -11.41
N ALA A 610 27.63 -15.00 -10.70
CA ALA A 610 28.51 -15.66 -9.74
C ALA A 610 29.31 -16.77 -10.43
N LEU A 611 30.63 -16.73 -10.26
CA LEU A 611 31.58 -17.68 -10.83
C LEU A 611 32.46 -18.26 -9.72
N ARG A 612 32.81 -19.53 -9.85
CA ARG A 612 33.85 -20.18 -9.06
C ARG A 612 35.22 -19.68 -9.49
N LYS A 613 36.07 -19.35 -8.53
CA LYS A 613 37.49 -19.11 -8.77
C LYS A 613 38.32 -20.32 -8.40
N GLY A 614 39.49 -20.44 -9.04
CA GLY A 614 40.46 -21.50 -8.76
C GLY A 614 41.05 -21.46 -7.34
N ASP A 615 40.87 -20.36 -6.60
CA ASP A 615 41.24 -20.22 -5.18
C ASP A 615 40.15 -20.73 -4.21
N GLY A 616 39.03 -21.25 -4.73
CA GLY A 616 37.93 -21.78 -3.92
C GLY A 616 36.98 -20.71 -3.38
N THR A 617 36.99 -19.50 -3.95
CA THR A 617 36.05 -18.42 -3.61
C THR A 617 35.04 -18.15 -4.73
N ILE A 618 34.08 -17.26 -4.48
CA ILE A 618 33.10 -16.82 -5.47
C ILE A 618 33.51 -15.45 -6.02
N GLU A 619 33.71 -15.36 -7.33
CA GLU A 619 33.74 -14.09 -8.06
C GLU A 619 32.32 -13.67 -8.41
N LEU A 620 31.94 -12.44 -8.08
CA LEU A 620 30.79 -11.80 -8.71
C LEU A 620 31.29 -10.88 -9.82
N ARG A 621 30.83 -11.18 -11.03
CA ARG A 621 31.15 -10.44 -12.25
C ARG A 621 29.87 -9.81 -12.81
N GLY A 622 29.87 -8.49 -12.98
CA GLY A 622 28.81 -7.77 -13.69
C GLY A 622 28.48 -6.40 -13.08
N ILE A 623 28.17 -5.42 -13.96
CA ILE A 623 27.33 -4.22 -13.75
C ILE A 623 26.82 -3.80 -15.14
N PHE A 624 25.59 -3.27 -15.28
CA PHE A 624 25.25 -2.46 -16.46
C PHE A 624 24.34 -1.26 -16.16
N GLN A 625 24.92 -0.11 -15.85
CA GLN A 625 24.18 1.15 -15.78
C GLN A 625 24.16 1.89 -17.13
N GLY A 626 22.93 2.08 -17.64
CA GLY A 626 22.39 3.03 -18.64
C GLY A 626 23.21 4.00 -19.51
N THR A 627 24.49 3.78 -19.80
CA THR A 627 25.25 4.62 -20.73
C THR A 627 26.03 3.80 -21.77
N LEU A 628 26.57 4.49 -22.78
CA LEU A 628 27.28 3.92 -23.94
C LEU A 628 28.58 3.14 -23.57
N GLN A 629 28.97 3.05 -22.29
CA GLN A 629 30.15 2.34 -21.80
C GLN A 629 29.86 1.70 -20.42
N PRO A 630 29.49 0.40 -20.33
CA PRO A 630 29.42 -0.30 -19.05
C PRO A 630 30.81 -0.44 -18.42
N THR A 631 30.87 -0.43 -17.09
CA THR A 631 32.09 -0.80 -16.37
C THR A 631 31.94 -2.23 -15.87
N LEU A 632 32.70 -3.17 -16.43
CA LEU A 632 32.79 -4.52 -15.88
C LEU A 632 33.53 -4.44 -14.54
N VAL A 633 32.82 -4.71 -13.45
CA VAL A 633 33.40 -4.82 -12.12
C VAL A 633 33.39 -6.28 -11.69
N SER A 634 34.48 -6.68 -11.03
CA SER A 634 34.66 -8.01 -10.43
C SER A 634 35.03 -7.84 -8.97
N LYS A 635 34.27 -8.49 -8.08
CA LYS A 635 34.49 -8.51 -6.63
C LYS A 635 34.47 -9.96 -6.15
N THR A 636 35.25 -10.26 -5.12
CA THR A 636 35.29 -11.61 -4.53
C THR A 636 34.46 -11.64 -3.25
N VAL A 637 33.62 -12.66 -3.10
CA VAL A 637 32.95 -13.00 -1.86
C VAL A 637 33.73 -14.15 -1.23
N ASP A 638 34.14 -13.98 0.02
CA ASP A 638 34.83 -15.04 0.79
C ASP A 638 33.84 -16.11 1.27
N LEU A 639 33.38 -16.92 0.31
CA LEU A 639 32.47 -18.04 0.49
C LEU A 639 32.95 -19.22 -0.34
N ASP A 640 32.88 -20.42 0.25
CA ASP A 640 33.11 -21.66 -0.45
C ASP A 640 31.93 -21.94 -1.41
N PRO A 641 32.14 -21.94 -2.74
CA PRO A 641 31.10 -22.19 -3.73
C PRO A 641 30.45 -23.57 -3.57
N ASP A 642 31.15 -24.55 -3.00
CA ASP A 642 30.60 -25.88 -2.75
C ASP A 642 29.64 -25.92 -1.56
N GLN A 643 29.53 -24.85 -0.77
CA GLN A 643 28.55 -24.72 0.31
C GLN A 643 27.28 -23.97 -0.09
N VAL A 644 27.23 -23.38 -1.29
CA VAL A 644 26.10 -22.56 -1.74
C VAL A 644 25.13 -23.39 -2.58
N LEU A 645 23.84 -23.22 -2.33
CA LEU A 645 22.74 -23.86 -3.07
C LEU A 645 22.05 -22.90 -4.05
N ASP A 646 21.92 -21.62 -3.66
CA ASP A 646 21.27 -20.60 -4.47
C ASP A 646 21.74 -19.21 -4.05
N MET A 647 21.56 -18.23 -4.93
CA MET A 647 21.90 -16.82 -4.69
C MET A 647 20.83 -15.92 -5.30
N LYS A 648 20.34 -14.95 -4.52
CA LYS A 648 19.46 -13.88 -5.00
C LYS A 648 19.91 -12.54 -4.46
N GLY A 649 19.97 -11.55 -5.35
CA GLY A 649 20.13 -10.15 -4.96
C GLY A 649 18.76 -9.48 -4.86
N ASN A 650 18.66 -8.47 -4.00
CA ASN A 650 17.43 -7.70 -3.86
C ASN A 650 17.56 -6.34 -4.54
N ASP A 651 18.45 -5.48 -4.03
CA ASP A 651 18.62 -4.12 -4.53
C ASP A 651 20.07 -3.66 -4.65
N CYS A 652 20.25 -2.64 -5.49
CA CYS A 652 21.41 -1.77 -5.56
C CYS A 652 21.01 -0.28 -5.57
N THR A 653 21.85 0.55 -4.94
CA THR A 653 21.77 2.01 -5.03
C THR A 653 23.00 2.51 -5.79
N GLY A 654 22.83 2.84 -7.07
CA GLY A 654 23.97 3.19 -7.92
C GLY A 654 24.96 2.01 -7.96
N ASP A 655 26.16 2.23 -7.44
CA ASP A 655 27.22 1.22 -7.40
C ASP A 655 27.25 0.42 -6.08
N TYR A 656 26.26 0.58 -5.20
CA TYR A 656 26.21 -0.12 -3.92
C TYR A 656 25.20 -1.26 -3.94
N ILE A 657 25.58 -2.47 -3.55
CA ILE A 657 24.68 -3.62 -3.34
C ILE A 657 24.25 -3.63 -1.88
N ASP A 658 22.96 -3.39 -1.62
CA ASP A 658 22.42 -3.34 -0.26
C ASP A 658 22.35 -4.74 0.35
N ASP A 659 21.75 -5.70 -0.36
CA ASP A 659 21.46 -7.04 0.15
C ASP A 659 21.65 -8.11 -0.94
N LEU A 660 22.71 -8.92 -0.79
CA LEU A 660 22.95 -10.13 -1.58
C LEU A 660 22.86 -11.37 -0.67
N ALA A 661 21.88 -12.22 -0.93
CA ALA A 661 21.57 -13.39 -0.13
C ALA A 661 22.08 -14.69 -0.77
N PHE A 662 22.76 -15.53 0.02
CA PHE A 662 23.22 -16.86 -0.35
C PHE A 662 22.53 -17.91 0.50
N LEU A 663 21.79 -18.83 -0.11
CA LEU A 663 21.29 -20.04 0.54
C LEU A 663 22.42 -21.06 0.64
N MET A 664 22.67 -21.54 1.85
CA MET A 664 23.76 -22.46 2.17
C MET A 664 23.24 -23.91 2.33
N LYS A 665 24.12 -24.90 2.16
CA LYS A 665 23.80 -26.33 2.36
C LYS A 665 23.36 -26.71 3.77
N ASP A 666 23.69 -25.89 4.76
CA ASP A 666 23.22 -26.04 6.15
C ASP A 666 21.80 -25.46 6.37
N ASN A 667 21.12 -25.06 5.30
CA ASN A 667 19.82 -24.36 5.27
C ASN A 667 19.84 -22.97 5.92
N SER A 668 21.01 -22.37 6.16
CA SER A 668 21.09 -20.95 6.51
C SER A 668 21.08 -20.06 5.27
N VAL A 669 20.65 -18.81 5.43
CA VAL A 669 20.83 -17.77 4.42
C VAL A 669 21.81 -16.73 4.94
N ARG A 670 22.90 -16.48 4.21
CA ARG A 670 23.91 -15.46 4.56
C ARG A 670 23.75 -14.24 3.67
N ILE A 671 23.76 -13.06 4.27
CA ILE A 671 23.50 -11.79 3.57
C ILE A 671 24.74 -10.91 3.61
N TYR A 672 25.06 -10.33 2.47
CA TYR A 672 26.23 -9.48 2.27
C TYR A 672 25.84 -8.15 1.64
N THR A 673 26.68 -7.14 1.86
CA THR A 673 26.64 -5.84 1.18
C THR A 673 28.00 -5.51 0.56
N CYS A 674 28.03 -4.63 -0.43
CA CYS A 674 29.28 -4.18 -1.06
C CYS A 674 29.11 -2.84 -1.78
N ASP A 675 30.05 -1.91 -1.59
CA ASP A 675 30.29 -0.84 -2.56
C ASP A 675 31.06 -1.41 -3.76
N PHE A 676 30.34 -1.67 -4.84
CA PHE A 676 30.88 -2.19 -6.09
C PHE A 676 31.72 -1.14 -6.84
N GLY A 677 31.45 0.16 -6.65
CA GLY A 677 32.17 1.26 -7.29
C GLY A 677 33.45 1.69 -6.56
N GLY A 678 33.54 1.39 -5.25
CA GLY A 678 34.69 1.69 -4.41
C GLY A 678 35.70 0.54 -4.26
N ASP A 679 36.65 0.69 -3.33
CA ASP A 679 37.65 -0.35 -2.99
C ASP A 679 37.12 -1.41 -2.01
N GLN A 680 35.88 -1.27 -1.52
CA GLN A 680 35.32 -2.18 -0.52
C GLN A 680 35.14 -3.60 -1.08
N GLN A 681 35.41 -4.59 -0.23
CA GLN A 681 35.08 -5.99 -0.48
C GLN A 681 33.66 -6.28 0.01
N PHE A 682 33.15 -7.47 -0.29
CA PHE A 682 31.90 -7.92 0.29
C PHE A 682 32.00 -8.04 1.81
N GLU A 683 31.09 -7.38 2.52
CA GLU A 683 30.99 -7.44 3.97
C GLU A 683 29.81 -8.33 4.37
N TYR A 684 30.07 -9.30 5.23
CA TYR A 684 29.02 -10.12 5.83
C TYR A 684 28.18 -9.26 6.78
N LEU A 685 26.88 -9.19 6.53
CA LEU A 685 25.94 -8.46 7.36
C LEU A 685 25.36 -9.35 8.48
N ARG A 686 24.72 -10.45 8.10
CA ARG A 686 23.97 -11.33 9.02
C ARG A 686 23.62 -12.67 8.37
N SER A 687 23.09 -13.58 9.18
CA SER A 687 22.51 -14.84 8.71
C SER A 687 21.12 -15.09 9.27
N ILE A 688 20.25 -15.67 8.47
CA ILE A 688 19.03 -16.34 8.92
C ILE A 688 19.36 -17.81 9.19
N PRO A 689 19.23 -18.32 10.42
CA PRO A 689 19.41 -19.74 10.70
C PRO A 689 18.18 -20.54 10.26
N ASP A 690 18.39 -21.76 9.77
CA ASP A 690 17.36 -22.79 9.52
C ASP A 690 16.12 -22.29 8.73
N CYS A 691 16.32 -21.89 7.47
CA CYS A 691 15.27 -21.43 6.57
C CYS A 691 14.36 -22.57 6.05
N GLY A 692 14.26 -23.70 6.77
CA GLY A 692 13.50 -24.86 6.37
C GLY A 692 14.35 -26.05 5.95
N LYS A 693 13.86 -27.25 6.21
CA LYS A 693 14.55 -28.49 5.84
C LYS A 693 14.49 -28.71 4.33
N ASN A 694 15.63 -29.08 3.75
CA ASN A 694 15.77 -29.41 2.32
C ASN A 694 15.39 -28.23 1.40
N SER A 695 15.66 -27.01 1.85
CA SER A 695 15.54 -25.83 1.01
C SER A 695 16.55 -25.88 -0.12
N ARG A 696 16.07 -25.61 -1.34
CA ARG A 696 16.87 -25.73 -2.58
C ARG A 696 16.98 -24.41 -3.32
N LYS A 697 16.01 -23.50 -3.13
CA LYS A 697 15.94 -22.20 -3.77
C LYS A 697 15.50 -21.14 -2.77
N ILE A 698 15.91 -19.90 -3.02
CA ILE A 698 15.38 -18.74 -2.33
C ILE A 698 14.82 -17.73 -3.33
N LEU A 699 13.90 -16.90 -2.86
CA LEU A 699 13.44 -15.70 -3.52
C LEU A 699 13.62 -14.54 -2.53
N ALA A 700 14.26 -13.47 -2.96
CA ALA A 700 14.34 -12.23 -2.20
C ALA A 700 13.36 -11.21 -2.79
N THR A 701 12.46 -10.68 -1.95
CA THR A 701 11.58 -9.55 -2.27
C THR A 701 11.82 -8.41 -1.28
N ARG A 702 11.56 -7.16 -1.65
CA ARG A 702 11.73 -6.00 -0.79
C ARG A 702 10.59 -5.00 -0.90
N TRP A 703 10.16 -4.54 0.26
CA TRP A 703 9.29 -3.39 0.47
C TRP A 703 10.15 -2.28 1.06
N THR A 704 10.17 -1.12 0.42
CA THR A 704 11.02 0.00 0.84
C THR A 704 10.18 1.24 1.02
N THR A 705 10.39 1.92 2.14
CA THR A 705 9.82 3.22 2.42
C THR A 705 10.89 4.18 2.92
N TYR A 706 10.87 5.43 2.44
CA TYR A 706 11.90 6.44 2.76
C TYR A 706 11.38 7.55 3.66
N TYR A 707 12.16 7.88 4.69
CA TYR A 707 11.91 8.98 5.62
C TYR A 707 13.21 9.74 5.93
N LYS A 708 13.17 11.03 6.29
CA LYS A 708 14.41 11.80 6.50
C LYS A 708 15.00 11.57 7.91
N ASN A 709 16.33 11.66 8.01
CA ASN A 709 17.01 11.93 9.28
C ASN A 709 16.64 13.32 9.82
N GLU A 710 16.48 13.41 11.14
CA GLU A 710 16.39 14.69 11.87
C GLU A 710 17.61 15.59 11.63
#